data_AF-A0A7X0F8I9-F1
#
_entry.id   AF-A0A7X0F8I9-F1
#
_cell.length_a   1.000
_cell.length_b   1.000
_cell.length_c   1.000
_cell.angle_alpha   90.00
_cell.angle_beta   90.00
_cell.angle_gamma   90.00
#
_symmetry.space_group_name_H-M   'P 1'
#
loop_
_entity.id
_entity.type
_entity.pdbx_description
1 polymer ?
#
loop_
_entity_poly.entity_id
_entity_poly.type
_entity_poly.pdbx_seq_one_letter_code
_entity_poly.pdbx_strand_id
1 'polypeptide(L)'
;MTDPKNQPTLDVITIGRASVDLYGQQTGSRLEDVASFAKSVGGCPANIAIGTARLGLRSALLTRVGDEHMGRYIREQMLREGVSDKGLVTDKERLTALVLLSVENDKTFPLIFYRENCADMALSEADIDPGFIRSARAIVVTGTHFSRPNTDAAQRKAMRLIKESGGKVVFDIDYRPNLWGLAGHAAGESRYIASDKVSNHIKGVLGDCDLIVGTEEEVMIASGESELLAALKTIRSLSKATIVLKRGPMGCIVYDGPITDDLEAGIVGKGFPIEVYNVLGAGDAFMSGFLRGWLGGESLATAATWANACGAFAVSRLLCSPEIPTFEELQFFLRNGSKEHALRKDEAINHVHWATTRRREIPSMMALACDHRIQLEDIATRVGADPARIRDFKVLAVKAAAKVADGRDGYGMLIDEKYGRDAMFEFARHPFGWMGRPVELPGSRPLRFEFSQDIGSQLVEWPLDHTIKCLCFYHPDDPAELKAEQQQKLRTLFEAARKVGRELLIEIIAGKHGKLDENTIPRALEELYALGIKPDWWKLEPQASAAAWKKIEAIITGNDPYCRGVVLLGLEAPLADLEVAFAATADAPVVKGFAVGRSIFAHAAEEWMAGRMNDQAAVDDMAQRFEQLTKAWLAARDRRAA
;
A
#
# COMPACT_ATOMS: atom_id res chain seq x y z
N MET A 1 29.79 14.76 -23.93
CA MET A 1 29.34 13.39 -23.59
C MET A 1 29.70 13.16 -22.13
N THR A 2 28.70 13.07 -21.25
CA THR A 2 28.87 12.83 -19.82
C THR A 2 29.18 11.35 -19.56
N ASP A 3 30.18 11.08 -18.72
CA ASP A 3 30.56 9.75 -18.27
C ASP A 3 29.34 8.98 -17.72
N PRO A 4 29.03 7.75 -18.20
CA PRO A 4 27.92 6.95 -17.70
C PRO A 4 27.97 6.69 -16.18
N LYS A 5 29.13 6.85 -15.53
CA LYS A 5 29.27 6.80 -14.06
C LYS A 5 28.73 8.04 -13.33
N ASN A 6 28.37 9.10 -14.06
CA ASN A 6 27.95 10.39 -13.53
C ASN A 6 26.47 10.72 -13.82
N GLN A 7 25.66 9.74 -14.23
CA GLN A 7 24.22 9.94 -14.40
C GLN A 7 23.52 9.90 -13.03
N PRO A 8 22.57 10.82 -12.75
CA PRO A 8 21.78 10.78 -11.53
C PRO A 8 21.03 9.45 -11.37
N THR A 9 21.19 8.82 -10.19
CA THR A 9 20.49 7.59 -9.81
C THR A 9 19.10 7.85 -9.25
N LEU A 10 18.80 9.08 -8.85
CA LEU A 10 17.48 9.52 -8.38
C LEU A 10 16.92 10.58 -9.33
N ASP A 11 15.60 10.59 -9.49
CA ASP A 11 14.91 11.65 -10.23
C ASP A 11 14.65 12.86 -9.33
N VAL A 12 14.29 12.62 -8.07
CA VAL A 12 13.94 13.70 -7.14
C VAL A 12 14.30 13.35 -5.69
N ILE A 13 14.87 14.30 -4.97
CA ILE A 13 14.96 14.28 -3.50
C ILE A 13 13.96 15.29 -2.97
N THR A 14 13.07 14.90 -2.07
CA THR A 14 12.29 15.86 -1.29
C THR A 14 12.99 16.08 0.04
N ILE A 15 13.07 17.31 0.51
CA ILE A 15 13.68 17.64 1.81
C ILE A 15 12.63 18.23 2.72
N GLY A 16 12.54 17.68 3.93
CA GLY A 16 11.85 18.35 5.02
C GLY A 16 10.87 17.49 5.80
N ARG A 17 9.64 17.97 6.00
CA ARG A 17 8.73 17.42 7.00
C ARG A 17 8.41 15.94 6.79
N ALA A 18 8.37 15.20 7.89
CA ALA A 18 7.84 13.85 7.97
C ALA A 18 7.11 13.66 9.31
N SER A 19 5.90 13.12 9.25
CA SER A 19 5.07 12.85 10.43
C SER A 19 4.30 11.54 10.30
N VAL A 20 3.73 11.11 11.41
CA VAL A 20 2.62 10.15 11.40
C VAL A 20 1.33 10.91 11.59
N ASP A 21 0.46 10.80 10.60
CA ASP A 21 -0.84 11.45 10.58
C ASP A 21 -1.92 10.45 10.98
N LEU A 22 -2.76 10.85 11.93
CA LEU A 22 -3.85 10.07 12.49
C LEU A 22 -5.17 10.68 12.04
N TYR A 23 -5.78 10.07 11.04
CA TYR A 23 -7.03 10.51 10.40
C TYR A 23 -8.23 9.92 11.13
N GLY A 24 -9.08 10.76 11.69
CA GLY A 24 -10.34 10.35 12.29
C GLY A 24 -11.21 9.61 11.29
N GLN A 25 -11.65 8.41 11.66
CA GLN A 25 -12.43 7.54 10.77
C GLN A 25 -13.92 7.89 10.76
N GLN A 26 -14.41 8.57 11.80
CA GLN A 26 -15.78 9.06 11.89
C GLN A 26 -15.91 10.46 11.27
N THR A 27 -16.29 10.54 9.99
CA THR A 27 -16.55 11.82 9.31
C THR A 27 -17.85 12.46 9.78
N GLY A 28 -17.92 13.79 9.81
CA GLY A 28 -19.09 14.50 10.32
C GLY A 28 -19.04 14.73 11.84
N SER A 29 -17.86 14.59 12.44
CA SER A 29 -17.66 14.64 13.89
C SER A 29 -16.57 15.64 14.27
N ARG A 30 -16.73 16.28 15.42
CA ARG A 30 -15.68 17.11 16.02
C ARG A 30 -14.48 16.24 16.36
N LEU A 31 -13.28 16.81 16.32
CA LEU A 31 -12.06 16.04 16.60
C LEU A 31 -12.06 15.43 18.01
N GLU A 32 -12.68 16.09 18.99
CA GLU A 32 -12.81 15.63 20.37
C GLU A 32 -13.68 14.38 20.53
N ASP A 33 -14.60 14.14 19.58
CA ASP A 33 -15.55 13.01 19.61
C ASP A 33 -15.07 11.83 18.74
N VAL A 34 -13.93 11.97 18.03
CA VAL A 34 -13.34 10.90 17.21
C VAL A 34 -12.78 9.80 18.11
N ALA A 35 -13.26 8.57 17.90
CA ALA A 35 -12.89 7.40 18.70
C ALA A 35 -11.83 6.51 18.04
N SER A 36 -11.69 6.57 16.71
CA SER A 36 -10.71 5.74 15.99
C SER A 36 -10.01 6.49 14.87
N PHE A 37 -8.74 6.15 14.67
CA PHE A 37 -7.86 6.84 13.74
C PHE A 37 -7.20 5.85 12.77
N ALA A 38 -7.21 6.21 11.49
CA ALA A 38 -6.39 5.57 10.48
C ALA A 38 -5.00 6.22 10.47
N LYS A 39 -3.96 5.38 10.59
CA LYS A 39 -2.56 5.82 10.62
C LYS A 39 -1.96 5.88 9.22
N SER A 40 -1.32 6.99 8.88
CA SER A 40 -0.58 7.18 7.64
C SER A 40 0.75 7.90 7.87
N VAL A 41 1.67 7.81 6.92
CA VAL A 41 2.74 8.80 6.79
C VAL A 41 2.14 10.12 6.32
N GLY A 42 2.64 11.21 6.88
CA GLY A 42 2.34 12.58 6.50
C GLY A 42 3.56 13.48 6.43
N GLY A 43 3.31 14.77 6.20
CA GLY A 43 4.32 15.79 5.92
C GLY A 43 4.51 15.98 4.41
N CYS A 44 4.43 17.24 3.96
CA CYS A 44 4.42 17.58 2.54
C CYS A 44 5.57 16.92 1.73
N PRO A 45 6.86 17.05 2.11
CA PRO A 45 7.94 16.34 1.43
C PRO A 45 7.81 14.82 1.40
N ALA A 46 7.38 14.22 2.50
CA ALA A 46 7.18 12.77 2.60
C ALA A 46 6.05 12.29 1.68
N ASN A 47 4.94 13.02 1.63
CA ASN A 47 3.81 12.74 0.75
C ASN A 47 4.21 12.87 -0.73
N ILE A 48 4.97 13.91 -1.10
CA ILE A 48 5.48 14.09 -2.47
C ILE A 48 6.45 12.96 -2.84
N ALA A 49 7.32 12.52 -1.93
CA ALA A 49 8.24 11.42 -2.19
C ALA A 49 7.48 10.11 -2.49
N ILE A 50 6.49 9.76 -1.67
CA ILE A 50 5.63 8.58 -1.88
C ILE A 50 4.86 8.72 -3.20
N GLY A 51 4.23 9.86 -3.45
CA GLY A 51 3.42 10.08 -4.65
C GLY A 51 4.25 9.98 -5.93
N THR A 52 5.44 10.58 -5.95
CA THR A 52 6.35 10.48 -7.10
C THR A 52 6.85 9.05 -7.33
N ALA A 53 7.14 8.28 -6.26
CA ALA A 53 7.51 6.87 -6.37
C ALA A 53 6.39 6.02 -6.98
N ARG A 54 5.15 6.19 -6.50
CA ARG A 54 3.96 5.51 -7.05
C ARG A 54 3.71 5.82 -8.53
N LEU A 55 4.12 7.00 -8.98
CA LEU A 55 4.03 7.43 -10.38
C LEU A 55 5.23 6.97 -11.23
N GLY A 56 6.20 6.28 -10.65
CA GLY A 56 7.34 5.66 -11.34
C GLY A 56 8.62 6.48 -11.36
N LEU A 57 8.72 7.58 -10.59
CA LEU A 57 9.98 8.30 -10.40
C LEU A 57 10.83 7.64 -9.31
N ARG A 58 12.16 7.68 -9.45
CA ARG A 58 13.07 7.25 -8.38
C ARG A 58 13.20 8.39 -7.37
N SER A 59 12.43 8.35 -6.30
CA SER A 59 12.39 9.40 -5.28
C SER A 59 13.15 9.03 -4.01
N ALA A 60 13.52 10.04 -3.23
CA ALA A 60 14.04 9.87 -1.87
C ALA A 60 13.55 10.99 -0.96
N LEU A 61 13.47 10.70 0.34
CA LEU A 61 13.16 11.68 1.38
C LEU A 61 14.42 11.99 2.21
N LEU A 62 14.75 13.27 2.34
CA LEU A 62 15.82 13.78 3.20
C LEU A 62 15.21 14.46 4.44
N THR A 63 15.32 13.81 5.59
CA THR A 63 14.76 14.30 6.85
C THR A 63 15.34 13.57 8.06
N ARG A 64 14.83 13.89 9.25
CA ARG A 64 15.06 13.15 10.49
C ARG A 64 13.76 12.50 10.98
N VAL A 65 13.89 11.28 11.49
CA VAL A 65 12.82 10.53 12.18
C VAL A 65 13.32 10.02 13.52
N GLY A 66 12.44 9.85 14.51
CA GLY A 66 12.85 9.42 15.85
C GLY A 66 13.34 7.96 15.90
N ASP A 67 14.17 7.63 16.90
CA ASP A 67 14.57 6.25 17.22
C ASP A 67 13.47 5.49 18.00
N GLU A 68 12.24 5.57 17.50
CA GLU A 68 11.07 4.95 18.10
C GLU A 68 10.16 4.33 17.03
N HIS A 69 9.00 3.81 17.44
CA HIS A 69 8.16 2.99 16.57
C HIS A 69 7.58 3.76 15.38
N MET A 70 7.25 5.04 15.54
CA MET A 70 6.74 5.90 14.48
C MET A 70 7.83 6.26 13.47
N GLY A 71 9.06 6.48 13.91
CA GLY A 71 10.20 6.70 13.03
C GLY A 71 10.59 5.45 12.24
N ARG A 72 10.58 4.27 12.89
CA ARG A 72 10.70 2.98 12.18
C ARG A 72 9.56 2.77 11.19
N TYR A 73 8.32 3.08 11.58
CA TYR A 73 7.17 3.01 10.69
C TYR A 73 7.34 3.90 9.44
N ILE A 74 7.77 5.16 9.58
CA ILE A 74 8.03 6.03 8.42
C ILE A 74 9.10 5.40 7.52
N ARG A 75 10.24 4.97 8.08
CA ARG A 75 11.31 4.33 7.29
C ARG A 75 10.83 3.09 6.53
N GLU A 76 10.15 2.18 7.22
CA GLU A 76 9.60 0.98 6.60
C GLU A 76 8.56 1.30 5.54
N GLN A 77 7.71 2.31 5.78
CA GLN A 77 6.70 2.71 4.79
C GLN A 77 7.34 3.38 3.58
N MET A 78 8.36 4.22 3.74
CA MET A 78 9.11 4.78 2.61
C MET A 78 9.66 3.68 1.70
N LEU A 79 10.32 2.67 2.29
CA LEU A 79 10.84 1.54 1.54
C LEU A 79 9.74 0.74 0.83
N ARG A 80 8.60 0.49 1.50
CA ARG A 80 7.44 -0.20 0.92
C ARG A 80 6.85 0.56 -0.27
N GLU A 81 6.85 1.89 -0.22
CA GLU A 81 6.35 2.75 -1.29
C GLU A 81 7.39 2.99 -2.39
N GLY A 82 8.57 2.36 -2.32
CA GLY A 82 9.65 2.51 -3.30
C GLY A 82 10.49 3.78 -3.15
N VAL A 83 10.35 4.51 -2.04
CA VAL A 83 11.13 5.71 -1.72
C VAL A 83 12.46 5.29 -1.06
N SER A 84 13.57 5.83 -1.57
CA SER A 84 14.89 5.61 -0.97
C SER A 84 14.97 6.21 0.43
N ASP A 85 15.39 5.41 1.41
CA ASP A 85 15.54 5.78 2.82
C ASP A 85 16.92 6.33 3.18
N LYS A 86 17.86 6.40 2.22
CA LYS A 86 19.24 6.89 2.43
C LYS A 86 19.33 8.30 3.06
N GLY A 87 18.30 9.12 2.86
CA GLY A 87 18.20 10.46 3.45
C GLY A 87 17.50 10.51 4.81
N LEU A 88 17.11 9.36 5.39
CA LEU A 88 16.40 9.29 6.68
C LEU A 88 17.37 9.10 7.84
N VAL A 89 17.73 10.22 8.48
CA VAL A 89 18.56 10.23 9.68
C VAL A 89 17.72 9.83 10.89
N THR A 90 18.23 8.92 11.72
CA THR A 90 17.60 8.57 13.01
C THR A 90 18.05 9.55 14.09
N ASP A 91 17.09 10.28 14.67
CA ASP A 91 17.28 11.14 15.82
C ASP A 91 17.00 10.37 17.12
N LYS A 92 18.01 10.24 17.98
CA LYS A 92 17.92 9.52 19.26
C LYS A 92 17.35 10.36 20.40
N GLU A 93 17.23 11.67 20.21
CA GLU A 93 16.82 12.63 21.23
C GLU A 93 15.35 13.03 21.09
N ARG A 94 14.82 13.05 19.86
CA ARG A 94 13.50 13.59 19.54
C ARG A 94 12.56 12.54 18.98
N LEU A 95 11.29 12.69 19.30
CA LEU A 95 10.23 11.85 18.76
C LEU A 95 9.88 12.28 17.32
N THR A 96 9.39 11.33 16.54
CA THR A 96 8.74 11.60 15.26
C THR A 96 7.49 12.46 15.49
N ALA A 97 7.25 13.44 14.60
CA ALA A 97 6.08 14.30 14.67
C ALA A 97 4.77 13.52 14.53
N LEU A 98 3.75 13.92 15.27
CA LEU A 98 2.38 13.44 15.10
C LEU A 98 1.45 14.56 14.63
N VAL A 99 0.42 14.17 13.90
CA VAL A 99 -0.66 15.07 13.50
C VAL A 99 -2.00 14.38 13.76
N LEU A 100 -2.90 15.05 14.48
CA LEU A 100 -4.29 14.60 14.67
C LEU A 100 -5.20 15.40 13.77
N LEU A 101 -6.13 14.73 13.09
CA LEU A 101 -7.03 15.38 12.17
C LEU A 101 -8.35 14.64 11.98
N SER A 102 -9.39 15.37 11.62
CA SER A 102 -10.71 14.85 11.26
C SER A 102 -11.31 15.60 10.08
N VAL A 103 -12.36 15.01 9.50
CA VAL A 103 -13.24 15.68 8.54
C VAL A 103 -14.54 15.98 9.27
N GLU A 104 -14.72 17.24 9.69
CA GLU A 104 -15.96 17.65 10.36
C GLU A 104 -17.07 17.93 9.34
N ASN A 105 -16.73 18.57 8.22
CA ASN A 105 -17.62 18.79 7.07
C ASN A 105 -16.78 19.09 5.81
N ASP A 106 -17.45 19.44 4.71
CA ASP A 106 -16.82 19.75 3.41
C ASP A 106 -15.93 21.00 3.42
N LYS A 107 -15.96 21.80 4.50
CA LYS A 107 -15.23 23.06 4.63
C LYS A 107 -14.28 23.10 5.82
N THR A 108 -14.45 22.21 6.79
CA THR A 108 -13.78 22.27 8.10
C THR A 108 -13.03 20.97 8.34
N PHE A 109 -11.71 21.08 8.55
CA PHE A 109 -10.78 19.96 8.64
C PHE A 109 -9.84 20.19 9.82
N PRO A 110 -10.35 20.04 11.07
CA PRO A 110 -9.55 20.30 12.26
C PRO A 110 -8.24 19.53 12.23
N LEU A 111 -7.15 20.21 12.54
CA LEU A 111 -5.79 19.71 12.40
C LEU A 111 -4.93 20.22 13.55
N ILE A 112 -4.28 19.31 14.29
CA ILE A 112 -3.39 19.64 15.40
C ILE A 112 -2.01 19.03 15.14
N PHE A 113 -1.00 19.89 15.11
CA PHE A 113 0.40 19.51 14.93
C PHE A 113 1.10 19.30 16.27
N TYR A 114 1.47 18.07 16.61
CA TYR A 114 2.31 17.76 17.76
C TYR A 114 3.78 17.81 17.35
N ARG A 115 4.32 19.04 17.27
CA ARG A 115 5.57 19.31 16.53
C ARG A 115 6.60 20.23 17.20
N GLU A 116 6.43 20.65 18.46
CA GLU A 116 7.31 21.66 19.07
C GLU A 116 8.80 21.25 19.23
N ASN A 117 9.08 19.96 19.43
CA ASN A 117 10.44 19.39 19.54
C ASN A 117 10.52 18.00 18.87
N CYS A 118 10.13 17.94 17.60
CA CYS A 118 10.15 16.70 16.84
C CYS A 118 11.41 16.56 15.97
N ALA A 119 11.70 15.33 15.55
CA ALA A 119 12.94 14.97 14.87
C ALA A 119 13.19 15.78 13.59
N ASP A 120 12.19 15.93 12.71
CA ASP A 120 12.35 16.61 11.43
C ASP A 120 12.65 18.11 11.55
N MET A 121 12.23 18.76 12.65
CA MET A 121 12.60 20.15 12.94
C MET A 121 14.05 20.32 13.39
N ALA A 122 14.75 19.24 13.74
CA ALA A 122 16.18 19.27 14.08
C ALA A 122 17.08 19.10 12.85
N LEU A 123 16.51 18.94 11.65
CA LEU A 123 17.26 18.87 10.40
C LEU A 123 18.15 20.10 10.25
N SER A 124 19.39 19.87 9.81
CA SER A 124 20.45 20.88 9.78
C SER A 124 21.36 20.69 8.58
N GLU A 125 22.28 21.63 8.35
CA GLU A 125 23.29 21.51 7.29
C GLU A 125 24.16 20.26 7.43
N ALA A 126 24.39 19.75 8.64
CA ALA A 126 25.20 18.56 8.88
C ALA A 126 24.57 17.28 8.30
N ASP A 127 23.25 17.26 8.13
CA ASP A 127 22.52 16.14 7.56
C ASP A 127 22.56 16.13 6.02
N ILE A 128 23.03 17.23 5.41
CA ILE A 128 23.08 17.37 3.95
C ILE A 128 24.38 16.78 3.42
N ASP A 129 24.31 15.52 3.01
CA ASP A 129 25.39 14.82 2.30
C ASP A 129 25.51 15.29 0.84
N PRO A 130 26.66 15.85 0.42
CA PRO A 130 26.84 16.33 -0.95
C PRO A 130 26.72 15.25 -2.02
N GLY A 131 27.18 14.02 -1.74
CA GLY A 131 27.11 12.91 -2.70
C GLY A 131 25.66 12.51 -2.99
N PHE A 132 24.84 12.43 -1.93
CA PHE A 132 23.43 12.12 -2.02
C PHE A 132 22.67 13.19 -2.79
N ILE A 133 22.86 14.48 -2.48
CA ILE A 133 22.19 15.56 -3.23
C ILE A 133 22.55 15.51 -4.72
N ARG A 134 23.83 15.33 -5.05
CA ARG A 134 24.31 15.25 -6.45
C ARG A 134 23.85 14.00 -7.20
N SER A 135 23.33 13.00 -6.49
CA SER A 135 22.78 11.78 -7.10
C SER A 135 21.39 11.98 -7.70
N ALA A 136 20.75 13.13 -7.48
CA ALA A 136 19.40 13.45 -7.96
C ALA A 136 19.40 14.45 -9.12
N ARG A 137 18.34 14.43 -9.93
CA ARG A 137 18.10 15.42 -10.99
C ARG A 137 17.45 16.70 -10.46
N ALA A 138 16.68 16.60 -9.39
CA ALA A 138 15.99 17.71 -8.77
C ALA A 138 15.91 17.57 -7.25
N ILE A 139 15.75 18.70 -6.56
CA ILE A 139 15.37 18.75 -5.16
C ILE A 139 14.05 19.52 -4.99
N VAL A 140 13.14 19.00 -4.17
CA VAL A 140 11.92 19.70 -3.74
C VAL A 140 12.15 20.26 -2.34
N VAL A 141 12.15 21.58 -2.22
CA VAL A 141 12.15 22.32 -0.95
C VAL A 141 10.76 22.86 -0.65
N THR A 142 10.42 23.00 0.63
CA THR A 142 9.07 23.45 1.04
C THR A 142 9.11 24.70 1.91
N GLY A 143 8.09 25.56 1.75
CA GLY A 143 8.03 26.86 2.43
C GLY A 143 8.04 26.74 3.95
N THR A 144 7.28 25.80 4.49
CA THR A 144 7.22 25.57 5.95
C THR A 144 8.60 25.31 6.57
N HIS A 145 9.53 24.65 5.86
CA HIS A 145 10.88 24.37 6.39
C HIS A 145 11.88 25.52 6.24
N PHE A 146 11.48 26.66 5.68
CA PHE A 146 12.21 27.92 5.83
C PHE A 146 11.87 28.68 7.14
N SER A 147 10.91 28.19 7.94
CA SER A 147 10.46 28.89 9.15
C SER A 147 11.45 28.90 10.32
N ARG A 148 12.44 28.00 10.33
CA ARG A 148 13.46 27.89 11.38
C ARG A 148 14.87 28.04 10.82
N PRO A 149 15.81 28.67 11.55
CA PRO A 149 17.16 28.92 11.05
C PRO A 149 17.92 27.68 10.60
N ASN A 150 17.81 26.57 11.34
CA ASN A 150 18.54 25.33 11.03
C ASN A 150 17.98 24.61 9.81
N THR A 151 16.65 24.50 9.69
CA THR A 151 16.01 23.85 8.53
C THR A 151 16.13 24.72 7.28
N ASP A 152 16.07 26.05 7.42
CA ASP A 152 16.35 27.01 6.34
C ASP A 152 17.76 26.81 5.79
N ALA A 153 18.77 26.85 6.66
CA ALA A 153 20.16 26.63 6.27
C ALA A 153 20.37 25.28 5.57
N ALA A 154 19.71 24.22 6.06
CA ALA A 154 19.73 22.90 5.44
C ALA A 154 19.16 22.90 4.02
N GLN A 155 17.98 23.50 3.79
CA GLN A 155 17.39 23.63 2.45
C GLN A 155 18.28 24.45 1.53
N ARG A 156 18.83 25.60 1.98
CA ARG A 156 19.72 26.44 1.17
C ARG A 156 21.01 25.73 0.79
N LYS A 157 21.60 24.94 1.70
CA LYS A 157 22.77 24.10 1.39
C LYS A 157 22.43 23.07 0.32
N ALA A 158 21.28 22.41 0.42
CA ALA A 158 20.84 21.42 -0.55
C ALA A 158 20.53 22.03 -1.93
N MET A 159 19.89 23.19 -1.97
CA MET A 159 19.65 23.98 -3.19
C MET A 159 20.96 24.39 -3.87
N ARG A 160 21.96 24.85 -3.11
CA ARG A 160 23.27 25.20 -3.67
C ARG A 160 23.94 23.97 -4.29
N LEU A 161 23.97 22.85 -3.56
CA LEU A 161 24.63 21.61 -4.00
C LEU A 161 24.00 21.01 -5.25
N ILE A 162 22.65 21.00 -5.36
CA ILE A 162 21.99 20.45 -6.55
C ILE A 162 22.26 21.31 -7.78
N LYS A 163 22.31 22.64 -7.62
CA LYS A 163 22.61 23.59 -8.70
C LYS A 163 24.06 23.47 -9.17
N GLU A 164 25.01 23.26 -8.26
CA GLU A 164 26.41 22.99 -8.60
C GLU A 164 26.56 21.73 -9.47
N SER A 165 25.66 20.74 -9.33
CA SER A 165 25.59 19.56 -10.20
C SER A 165 24.75 19.73 -11.47
N GLY A 166 24.20 20.91 -11.73
CA GLY A 166 23.32 21.18 -12.88
C GLY A 166 21.90 20.61 -12.74
N GLY A 167 21.51 20.17 -11.54
CA GLY A 167 20.16 19.74 -11.22
C GLY A 167 19.23 20.91 -10.96
N LYS A 168 17.95 20.59 -10.69
CA LYS A 168 16.85 21.55 -10.61
C LYS A 168 16.39 21.79 -9.18
N VAL A 169 15.97 23.02 -8.88
CA VAL A 169 15.31 23.37 -7.61
C VAL A 169 13.82 23.55 -7.84
N VAL A 170 13.03 22.74 -7.15
CA VAL A 170 11.56 22.81 -7.13
C VAL A 170 11.13 23.36 -5.79
N PHE A 171 10.29 24.39 -5.80
CA PHE A 171 9.76 25.00 -4.59
C PHE A 171 8.24 24.79 -4.51
N ASP A 172 7.81 24.01 -3.53
CA ASP A 172 6.43 24.03 -3.05
C ASP A 172 6.32 25.13 -2.00
N ILE A 173 5.46 26.12 -2.24
CA ILE A 173 5.33 27.23 -1.31
C ILE A 173 4.82 26.74 0.06
N ASP A 174 4.06 25.64 0.14
CA ASP A 174 3.63 24.93 1.37
C ASP A 174 3.52 25.87 2.60
N TYR A 175 2.65 26.87 2.50
CA TYR A 175 2.52 27.89 3.54
C TYR A 175 1.56 27.44 4.64
N ARG A 176 2.01 27.52 5.89
CA ARG A 176 1.23 27.18 7.09
C ARG A 176 1.47 28.24 8.17
N PRO A 177 0.56 29.20 8.36
CA PRO A 177 0.71 30.27 9.34
C PRO A 177 1.07 29.80 10.75
N ASN A 178 0.42 28.73 11.23
CA ASN A 178 0.70 28.10 12.53
C ASN A 178 2.17 27.68 12.65
N LEU A 179 2.73 27.03 11.63
CA LEU A 179 4.11 26.55 11.65
C LEU A 179 5.15 27.67 11.48
N TRP A 180 4.73 28.83 10.98
CA TRP A 180 5.51 30.08 10.98
C TRP A 180 5.35 30.89 12.28
N GLY A 181 4.60 30.41 13.26
CA GLY A 181 4.36 31.07 14.54
C GLY A 181 3.40 32.26 14.47
N LEU A 182 2.55 32.32 13.43
CA LEU A 182 1.57 33.40 13.22
C LEU A 182 0.18 33.05 13.77
N ALA A 183 -0.02 31.81 14.22
CA ALA A 183 -1.27 31.34 14.82
C ALA A 183 -1.00 30.31 15.92
N GLY A 184 -1.96 30.08 16.81
CA GLY A 184 -1.85 29.10 17.90
C GLY A 184 -2.09 27.65 17.47
N HIS A 185 -1.89 26.69 18.39
CA HIS A 185 -1.95 25.25 18.10
C HIS A 185 -3.25 24.78 17.44
N ALA A 186 -4.40 25.32 17.83
CA ALA A 186 -5.71 24.95 17.29
C ALA A 186 -5.94 25.44 15.84
N ALA A 187 -5.11 26.36 15.34
CA ALA A 187 -5.28 26.95 14.01
C ALA A 187 -4.52 26.17 12.91
N GLY A 188 -4.37 24.85 13.05
CA GLY A 188 -3.64 24.03 12.07
C GLY A 188 -4.30 24.01 10.68
N GLU A 189 -5.61 24.22 10.61
CA GLU A 189 -6.34 24.32 9.34
C GLU A 189 -6.24 25.70 8.66
N SER A 190 -5.73 26.72 9.37
CA SER A 190 -5.56 28.07 8.82
C SER A 190 -4.62 28.05 7.63
N ARG A 191 -5.08 28.62 6.50
CA ARG A 191 -4.34 28.61 5.22
C ARG A 191 -3.61 29.91 4.94
N TYR A 192 -4.06 31.03 5.48
CA TYR A 192 -3.49 32.33 5.17
C TYR A 192 -3.57 33.32 6.33
N ILE A 193 -2.42 33.90 6.64
CA ILE A 193 -2.25 35.11 7.45
C ILE A 193 -1.14 35.90 6.75
N ALA A 194 -1.37 37.17 6.43
CA ALA A 194 -0.36 38.01 5.81
C ALA A 194 0.80 38.27 6.78
N SER A 195 2.04 38.34 6.26
CA SER A 195 3.21 38.69 7.08
C SER A 195 4.39 39.12 6.22
N ASP A 196 4.77 40.40 6.30
CA ASP A 196 5.96 40.94 5.61
C ASP A 196 7.24 40.19 5.93
N LYS A 197 7.40 39.73 7.19
CA LYS A 197 8.55 38.91 7.61
C LYS A 197 8.66 37.62 6.78
N VAL A 198 7.58 36.86 6.69
CA VAL A 198 7.51 35.61 5.90
C VAL A 198 7.71 35.92 4.42
N SER A 199 7.01 36.92 3.88
CA SER A 199 7.11 37.30 2.48
C SER A 199 8.54 37.70 2.08
N ASN A 200 9.20 38.56 2.86
CA ASN A 200 10.58 38.96 2.60
C ASN A 200 11.54 37.77 2.68
N HIS A 201 11.29 36.82 3.58
CA HIS A 201 12.09 35.61 3.68
C HIS A 201 11.93 34.71 2.44
N ILE A 202 10.69 34.45 2.01
CA ILE A 202 10.39 33.60 0.85
C ILE A 202 10.88 34.24 -0.46
N LYS A 203 10.74 35.57 -0.63
CA LYS A 203 11.29 36.28 -1.80
C LYS A 203 12.77 35.99 -2.03
N GLY A 204 13.55 35.85 -0.95
CA GLY A 204 14.97 35.49 -0.98
C GLY A 204 15.29 34.06 -1.43
N VAL A 205 14.29 33.27 -1.84
CA VAL A 205 14.45 31.90 -2.36
C VAL A 205 14.02 31.80 -3.83
N LEU A 206 13.09 32.66 -4.28
CA LEU A 206 12.41 32.53 -5.58
C LEU A 206 13.39 32.54 -6.77
N GLY A 207 14.42 33.38 -6.72
CA GLY A 207 15.41 33.52 -7.80
C GLY A 207 16.29 32.28 -7.99
N ASP A 208 16.34 31.38 -7.01
CA ASP A 208 17.12 30.15 -7.08
C ASP A 208 16.33 28.94 -7.63
N CYS A 209 15.03 29.10 -7.87
CA CYS A 209 14.12 28.03 -8.25
C CYS A 209 14.02 27.87 -9.78
N ASP A 210 13.80 26.64 -10.24
CA ASP A 210 13.45 26.29 -11.62
C ASP A 210 11.94 26.02 -11.79
N LEU A 211 11.27 25.62 -10.72
CA LEU A 211 9.82 25.38 -10.68
C LEU A 211 9.27 25.92 -9.35
N ILE A 212 8.20 26.71 -9.41
CA ILE A 212 7.50 27.28 -8.24
C ILE A 212 6.03 26.87 -8.33
N VAL A 213 5.51 26.24 -7.29
CA VAL A 213 4.13 25.74 -7.26
C VAL A 213 3.42 26.27 -6.01
N GLY A 214 2.22 26.81 -6.18
CA GLY A 214 1.44 27.37 -5.07
C GLY A 214 -0.04 27.54 -5.40
N THR A 215 -0.89 27.60 -4.38
CA THR A 215 -2.28 28.11 -4.50
C THR A 215 -2.30 29.62 -4.69
N GLU A 216 -3.48 30.17 -4.95
CA GLU A 216 -3.71 31.62 -5.05
C GLU A 216 -3.24 32.35 -3.77
N GLU A 217 -3.50 31.80 -2.58
CA GLU A 217 -3.03 32.36 -1.31
C GLU A 217 -1.53 32.19 -1.09
N GLU A 218 -0.97 31.06 -1.52
CA GLU A 218 0.45 30.77 -1.39
C GLU A 218 1.30 31.71 -2.26
N VAL A 219 0.86 32.06 -3.48
CA VAL A 219 1.59 33.04 -4.29
C VAL A 219 1.51 34.45 -3.74
N MET A 220 0.41 34.82 -3.07
CA MET A 220 0.30 36.10 -2.35
C MET A 220 1.32 36.20 -1.22
N ILE A 221 1.42 35.20 -0.33
CA ILE A 221 2.42 35.25 0.74
C ILE A 221 3.86 35.22 0.20
N ALA A 222 4.14 34.45 -0.86
CA ALA A 222 5.47 34.35 -1.44
C ALA A 222 5.93 35.66 -2.11
N SER A 223 5.00 36.43 -2.67
CA SER A 223 5.26 37.72 -3.31
C SER A 223 5.17 38.91 -2.36
N GLY A 224 4.43 38.78 -1.25
CA GLY A 224 4.05 39.88 -0.36
C GLY A 224 3.01 40.83 -0.95
N GLU A 225 2.36 40.45 -2.05
CA GLU A 225 1.27 41.22 -2.66
C GLU A 225 -0.09 40.73 -2.15
N SER A 226 -1.10 41.60 -2.16
CA SER A 226 -2.48 41.23 -1.80
C SER A 226 -3.35 40.83 -3.00
N GLU A 227 -2.88 41.06 -4.22
CA GLU A 227 -3.61 40.79 -5.46
C GLU A 227 -2.91 39.71 -6.28
N LEU A 228 -3.67 38.72 -6.77
CA LEU A 228 -3.13 37.53 -7.43
C LEU A 228 -2.26 37.85 -8.66
N LEU A 229 -2.73 38.73 -9.55
CA LEU A 229 -1.97 39.08 -10.76
C LEU A 229 -0.69 39.85 -10.42
N ALA A 230 -0.75 40.76 -9.44
CA ALA A 230 0.43 41.47 -8.95
C ALA A 230 1.42 40.48 -8.33
N ALA A 231 0.94 39.53 -7.52
CA ALA A 231 1.74 38.47 -6.92
C ALA A 231 2.53 37.67 -7.96
N LEU A 232 1.86 37.19 -9.01
CA LEU A 232 2.50 36.45 -10.10
C LEU A 232 3.54 37.29 -10.85
N LYS A 233 3.24 38.57 -11.14
CA LYS A 233 4.18 39.49 -11.78
C LYS A 233 5.40 39.76 -10.89
N THR A 234 5.21 39.94 -9.59
CA THR A 234 6.28 40.10 -8.61
C THR A 234 7.16 38.85 -8.55
N ILE A 235 6.60 37.64 -8.47
CA ILE A 235 7.36 36.38 -8.52
C ILE A 235 8.15 36.28 -9.84
N ARG A 236 7.52 36.58 -10.98
CA ARG A 236 8.19 36.56 -12.30
C ARG A 236 9.31 37.59 -12.41
N SER A 237 9.20 38.75 -11.76
CA SER A 237 10.27 39.76 -11.73
C SER A 237 11.52 39.27 -10.98
N LEU A 238 11.35 38.33 -10.05
CA LEU A 238 12.40 37.77 -9.21
C LEU A 238 12.92 36.41 -9.72
N SER A 239 12.14 35.69 -10.54
CA SER A 239 12.44 34.32 -10.94
C SER A 239 12.13 34.01 -12.40
N LYS A 240 13.00 33.19 -13.01
CA LYS A 240 12.80 32.60 -14.34
C LYS A 240 12.14 31.22 -14.30
N ALA A 241 11.75 30.73 -13.12
CA ALA A 241 11.11 29.44 -12.95
C ALA A 241 9.83 29.29 -13.78
N THR A 242 9.47 28.06 -14.12
CA THR A 242 8.08 27.75 -14.47
C THR A 242 7.22 27.97 -13.21
N ILE A 243 6.13 28.73 -13.32
CA ILE A 243 5.21 28.99 -12.21
C ILE A 243 3.94 28.16 -12.45
N VAL A 244 3.50 27.41 -11.44
CA VAL A 244 2.27 26.60 -11.49
C VAL A 244 1.33 27.09 -10.41
N LEU A 245 0.23 27.72 -10.85
CA LEU A 245 -0.82 28.21 -9.98
C LEU A 245 -1.92 27.15 -9.83
N LYS A 246 -2.08 26.61 -8.62
CA LYS A 246 -3.17 25.70 -8.24
C LYS A 246 -4.43 26.52 -7.97
N ARG A 247 -5.56 26.15 -8.61
CA ARG A 247 -6.85 26.86 -8.50
C ARG A 247 -7.98 25.94 -8.02
N GLY A 248 -7.63 25.01 -7.13
CA GLY A 248 -8.57 24.05 -6.54
C GLY A 248 -9.37 23.29 -7.62
N PRO A 249 -10.72 23.27 -7.55
CA PRO A 249 -11.56 22.57 -8.53
C PRO A 249 -11.41 23.05 -9.98
N MET A 250 -10.92 24.28 -10.20
CA MET A 250 -10.69 24.82 -11.56
C MET A 250 -9.46 24.21 -12.23
N GLY A 251 -8.64 23.44 -11.50
CA GLY A 251 -7.41 22.83 -11.97
C GLY A 251 -6.21 23.73 -11.70
N CYS A 252 -5.39 24.00 -12.72
CA CYS A 252 -4.20 24.81 -12.58
C CYS A 252 -3.86 25.60 -13.84
N ILE A 253 -3.00 26.61 -13.69
CA ILE A 253 -2.42 27.35 -14.82
C ILE A 253 -0.90 27.30 -14.71
N VAL A 254 -0.24 26.97 -15.82
CA VAL A 254 1.22 26.88 -15.90
C VAL A 254 1.75 28.05 -16.74
N TYR A 255 2.70 28.80 -16.18
CA TYR A 255 3.37 29.93 -16.81
C TYR A 255 4.87 29.64 -16.96
N ASP A 256 5.29 29.36 -18.19
CA ASP A 256 6.71 29.16 -18.53
C ASP A 256 7.41 30.44 -19.03
N GLY A 257 6.67 31.55 -19.09
CA GLY A 257 7.13 32.82 -19.63
C GLY A 257 6.55 34.03 -18.90
N PRO A 258 6.48 35.20 -19.57
CA PRO A 258 5.90 36.42 -19.00
C PRO A 258 4.48 36.23 -18.48
N ILE A 259 4.12 36.97 -17.44
CA ILE A 259 2.76 37.04 -16.91
C ILE A 259 2.05 38.22 -17.58
N THR A 260 1.05 37.92 -18.42
CA THR A 260 0.20 38.90 -19.09
C THR A 260 -0.90 39.42 -18.17
N ASP A 261 -1.66 40.42 -18.62
CA ASP A 261 -2.82 40.92 -17.87
C ASP A 261 -4.01 39.94 -17.86
N ASP A 262 -4.01 38.97 -18.78
CA ASP A 262 -4.92 37.83 -18.77
C ASP A 262 -4.28 36.65 -18.00
N LEU A 263 -4.91 36.23 -16.90
CA LEU A 263 -4.46 35.08 -16.11
C LEU A 263 -4.57 33.75 -16.88
N GLU A 264 -5.56 33.61 -17.77
CA GLU A 264 -5.82 32.37 -18.51
C GLU A 264 -4.92 32.20 -19.74
N ALA A 265 -4.07 33.19 -20.04
CA ALA A 265 -3.11 33.11 -21.15
C ALA A 265 -1.97 32.10 -20.92
N GLY A 266 -1.86 31.55 -19.71
CA GLY A 266 -0.98 30.41 -19.43
C GLY A 266 -1.53 29.08 -19.98
N ILE A 267 -0.82 27.99 -19.73
CA ILE A 267 -1.29 26.66 -20.11
C ILE A 267 -2.29 26.19 -19.05
N VAL A 268 -3.57 26.18 -19.41
CA VAL A 268 -4.67 25.77 -18.53
C VAL A 268 -4.74 24.25 -18.45
N GLY A 269 -4.47 23.70 -17.27
CA GLY A 269 -4.77 22.32 -16.90
C GLY A 269 -6.16 22.25 -16.30
N LYS A 270 -7.06 21.48 -16.91
CA LYS A 270 -8.44 21.34 -16.44
C LYS A 270 -8.51 20.47 -15.18
N GLY A 271 -9.34 20.88 -14.23
CA GLY A 271 -9.73 20.04 -13.09
C GLY A 271 -10.64 18.88 -13.51
N PHE A 272 -10.91 17.98 -12.56
CA PHE A 272 -11.82 16.85 -12.74
C PHE A 272 -13.06 17.05 -11.84
N PRO A 273 -14.28 16.74 -12.32
CA PRO A 273 -15.51 16.96 -11.56
C PRO A 273 -15.71 15.87 -10.50
N ILE A 274 -15.02 16.02 -9.37
CA ILE A 274 -14.96 15.02 -8.29
C ILE A 274 -15.58 15.58 -7.00
N GLU A 275 -16.24 14.72 -6.22
CA GLU A 275 -16.74 15.02 -4.89
C GLU A 275 -15.58 15.16 -3.89
N VAL A 276 -15.51 16.30 -3.19
CA VAL A 276 -14.52 16.54 -2.14
C VAL A 276 -14.91 15.79 -0.88
N TYR A 277 -14.01 14.94 -0.41
CA TYR A 277 -14.13 14.20 0.84
C TYR A 277 -13.08 14.65 1.87
N ASN A 278 -11.83 14.88 1.45
CA ASN A 278 -10.79 15.46 2.29
C ASN A 278 -9.84 16.34 1.47
N VAL A 279 -9.67 17.62 1.78
CA VAL A 279 -8.77 18.50 1.01
C VAL A 279 -7.27 18.32 1.32
N LEU A 280 -6.94 17.57 2.36
CA LEU A 280 -5.56 17.40 2.81
C LEU A 280 -4.78 16.50 1.85
N GLY A 281 -3.55 16.90 1.53
CA GLY A 281 -2.70 16.16 0.61
C GLY A 281 -2.92 16.41 -0.87
N ALA A 282 -3.98 17.15 -1.25
CA ALA A 282 -4.27 17.47 -2.64
C ALA A 282 -3.09 18.17 -3.34
N GLY A 283 -2.44 19.11 -2.64
CA GLY A 283 -1.25 19.81 -3.14
C GLY A 283 -0.04 18.88 -3.34
N ASP A 284 0.17 17.96 -2.41
CA ASP A 284 1.29 17.00 -2.45
C ASP A 284 1.10 15.99 -3.59
N ALA A 285 -0.12 15.51 -3.77
CA ALA A 285 -0.50 14.63 -4.88
C ALA A 285 -0.39 15.36 -6.23
N PHE A 286 -0.85 16.62 -6.29
CA PHE A 286 -0.71 17.48 -7.46
C PHE A 286 0.76 17.67 -7.83
N MET A 287 1.61 18.02 -6.86
CA MET A 287 3.05 18.20 -7.08
C MET A 287 3.67 16.90 -7.61
N SER A 288 3.28 15.75 -7.06
CA SER A 288 3.76 14.44 -7.52
C SER A 288 3.42 14.18 -8.99
N GLY A 289 2.16 14.44 -9.39
CA GLY A 289 1.72 14.32 -10.78
C GLY A 289 2.44 15.29 -11.72
N PHE A 290 2.63 16.54 -11.28
CA PHE A 290 3.35 17.54 -12.07
C PHE A 290 4.80 17.15 -12.29
N LEU A 291 5.49 16.70 -11.22
CA LEU A 291 6.88 16.25 -11.29
C LEU A 291 7.05 15.03 -12.21
N ARG A 292 6.08 14.10 -12.23
CA ARG A 292 6.13 12.95 -13.14
C ARG A 292 6.22 13.35 -14.60
N GLY A 293 5.40 14.32 -15.02
CA GLY A 293 5.44 14.85 -16.37
C GLY A 293 6.65 15.75 -16.62
N TRP A 294 6.91 16.69 -15.70
CA TRP A 294 7.97 17.70 -15.85
C TRP A 294 9.37 17.10 -15.86
N LEU A 295 9.70 16.21 -14.90
CA LEU A 295 10.97 15.47 -14.90
C LEU A 295 11.00 14.36 -15.96
N GLY A 296 9.83 13.89 -16.42
CA GLY A 296 9.72 12.96 -17.55
C GLY A 296 10.02 13.61 -18.92
N GLY A 297 10.10 14.95 -18.98
CA GLY A 297 10.25 15.68 -20.25
C GLY A 297 8.97 15.71 -21.09
N GLU A 298 7.81 15.45 -20.47
CA GLU A 298 6.50 15.54 -21.10
C GLU A 298 6.07 17.01 -21.26
N SER A 299 5.07 17.29 -22.10
CA SER A 299 4.58 18.65 -22.27
C SER A 299 3.97 19.20 -20.97
N LEU A 300 4.06 20.51 -20.74
CA LEU A 300 3.49 21.15 -19.54
C LEU A 300 1.97 20.92 -19.41
N ALA A 301 1.25 20.80 -20.52
CA ALA A 301 -0.18 20.44 -20.52
C ALA A 301 -0.41 19.01 -20.02
N THR A 302 0.48 18.07 -20.38
CA THR A 302 0.42 16.69 -19.90
C THR A 302 0.77 16.62 -18.41
N ALA A 303 1.85 17.31 -17.99
CA ALA A 303 2.21 17.43 -16.58
C ALA A 303 1.07 18.02 -15.73
N ALA A 304 0.38 19.06 -16.23
CA ALA A 304 -0.79 19.65 -15.60
C ALA A 304 -1.97 18.66 -15.50
N THR A 305 -2.17 17.82 -16.52
CA THR A 305 -3.21 16.78 -16.50
C THR A 305 -2.91 15.72 -15.44
N TRP A 306 -1.67 15.23 -15.36
CA TRP A 306 -1.25 14.32 -14.29
C TRP A 306 -1.43 14.93 -12.91
N ALA A 307 -1.02 16.19 -12.74
CA ALA A 307 -1.11 16.93 -11.49
C ALA A 307 -2.57 17.05 -11.02
N ASN A 308 -3.47 17.54 -11.88
CA ASN A 308 -4.88 17.70 -11.53
C ASN A 308 -5.57 16.37 -11.22
N ALA A 309 -5.25 15.31 -11.96
CA ALA A 309 -5.82 13.99 -11.72
C ALA A 309 -5.36 13.41 -10.37
N CYS A 310 -4.07 13.54 -10.04
CA CYS A 310 -3.55 13.10 -8.73
C CYS A 310 -4.18 13.90 -7.58
N GLY A 311 -4.33 15.22 -7.74
CA GLY A 311 -5.06 16.06 -6.79
C GLY A 311 -6.51 15.61 -6.61
N ALA A 312 -7.19 15.24 -7.70
CA ALA A 312 -8.56 14.75 -7.68
C ALA A 312 -8.72 13.43 -6.90
N PHE A 313 -7.77 12.50 -7.03
CA PHE A 313 -7.73 11.26 -6.25
C PHE A 313 -7.59 11.54 -4.75
N ALA A 314 -6.61 12.36 -4.37
CA ALA A 314 -6.37 12.71 -2.97
C ALA A 314 -7.61 13.35 -2.33
N VAL A 315 -8.32 14.23 -3.05
CA VAL A 315 -9.51 14.86 -2.47
C VAL A 315 -10.72 13.96 -2.34
N SER A 316 -10.80 12.87 -3.11
CA SER A 316 -11.96 11.99 -3.13
C SER A 316 -11.92 10.87 -2.08
N ARG A 317 -10.81 10.72 -1.37
CA ARG A 317 -10.52 9.65 -0.40
C ARG A 317 -10.05 10.23 0.95
N LEU A 318 -9.93 9.38 1.97
CA LEU A 318 -9.78 9.85 3.35
C LEU A 318 -8.35 10.29 3.67
N LEU A 319 -7.36 9.46 3.32
CA LEU A 319 -5.98 9.65 3.73
C LEU A 319 -5.23 10.58 2.75
N CYS A 320 -3.96 10.84 3.00
CA CYS A 320 -3.12 11.62 2.09
C CYS A 320 -2.26 10.72 1.19
N SER A 321 -1.02 10.43 1.59
CA SER A 321 -0.09 9.66 0.76
C SER A 321 -0.62 8.28 0.33
N PRO A 322 -1.42 7.55 1.14
CA PRO A 322 -2.00 6.28 0.71
C PRO A 322 -3.02 6.42 -0.41
N GLU A 323 -3.61 7.59 -0.62
CA GLU A 323 -4.64 7.81 -1.63
C GLU A 323 -4.10 8.36 -2.96
N ILE A 324 -2.80 8.70 -3.01
CA ILE A 324 -2.15 9.12 -4.25
C ILE A 324 -2.12 7.91 -5.19
N PRO A 325 -2.57 8.05 -6.45
CA PRO A 325 -2.69 6.92 -7.34
C PRO A 325 -1.32 6.39 -7.75
N THR A 326 -1.27 5.08 -8.03
CA THR A 326 -0.16 4.52 -8.82
C THR A 326 -0.27 4.99 -10.27
N PHE A 327 0.82 4.90 -11.04
CA PHE A 327 0.76 5.26 -12.46
C PHE A 327 -0.27 4.40 -13.23
N GLU A 328 -0.38 3.12 -12.87
CA GLU A 328 -1.37 2.20 -13.43
C GLU A 328 -2.81 2.66 -13.15
N GLU A 329 -3.11 3.03 -11.91
CA GLU A 329 -4.43 3.55 -11.50
C GLU A 329 -4.76 4.89 -12.19
N LEU A 330 -3.79 5.80 -12.24
CA LEU A 330 -3.93 7.10 -12.90
C LEU A 330 -4.24 6.93 -14.39
N GLN A 331 -3.51 6.06 -15.07
CA GLN A 331 -3.74 5.74 -16.49
C GLN A 331 -5.09 5.06 -16.70
N PHE A 332 -5.48 4.14 -15.81
CA PHE A 332 -6.80 3.52 -15.85
C PHE A 332 -7.91 4.57 -15.77
N PHE A 333 -7.81 5.50 -14.82
CA PHE A 333 -8.78 6.59 -14.66
C PHE A 333 -8.83 7.51 -15.87
N LEU A 334 -7.70 7.96 -16.41
CA LEU A 334 -7.72 8.86 -17.57
C LEU A 334 -8.23 8.20 -18.86
N ARG A 335 -8.01 6.88 -19.03
CA ARG A 335 -8.50 6.14 -20.21
C ARG A 335 -10.00 5.85 -20.13
N ASN A 336 -10.49 5.48 -18.95
CA ASN A 336 -11.85 4.96 -18.79
C ASN A 336 -12.83 5.96 -18.18
N GLY A 337 -12.33 7.02 -17.54
CA GLY A 337 -13.12 7.88 -16.66
C GLY A 337 -13.56 7.19 -15.38
N SER A 338 -14.51 7.80 -14.70
CA SER A 338 -15.25 7.24 -13.56
C SER A 338 -16.73 7.50 -13.78
N LYS A 339 -17.58 6.56 -13.38
CA LYS A 339 -19.04 6.79 -13.36
C LYS A 339 -19.48 7.54 -12.09
N GLU A 340 -18.61 7.56 -11.09
CA GLU A 340 -18.82 8.20 -9.80
C GLU A 340 -18.03 9.51 -9.70
N HIS A 341 -18.67 10.58 -9.23
CA HIS A 341 -17.93 11.77 -8.79
C HIS A 341 -17.16 11.50 -7.49
N ALA A 342 -17.66 10.60 -6.64
CA ALA A 342 -16.94 10.11 -5.47
C ALA A 342 -16.07 8.91 -5.90
N LEU A 343 -14.82 9.13 -6.30
CA LEU A 343 -13.92 8.06 -6.78
C LEU A 343 -13.78 6.92 -5.77
N ARG A 344 -13.88 7.19 -4.46
CA ARG A 344 -13.91 6.16 -3.40
C ARG A 344 -15.08 5.16 -3.50
N LYS A 345 -16.08 5.41 -4.35
CA LYS A 345 -17.22 4.53 -4.63
C LYS A 345 -17.10 3.78 -5.96
N ASP A 346 -16.16 4.14 -6.83
CA ASP A 346 -15.97 3.43 -8.10
C ASP A 346 -15.23 2.10 -7.86
N GLU A 347 -15.94 0.99 -7.96
CA GLU A 347 -15.37 -0.33 -7.65
C GLU A 347 -14.15 -0.69 -8.50
N ALA A 348 -14.13 -0.29 -9.78
CA ALA A 348 -13.04 -0.65 -10.69
C ALA A 348 -11.77 0.12 -10.33
N ILE A 349 -11.88 1.43 -10.12
CA ILE A 349 -10.75 2.26 -9.70
C ILE A 349 -10.20 1.81 -8.34
N ASN A 350 -11.07 1.54 -7.37
CA ASN A 350 -10.62 1.09 -6.04
C ASN A 350 -10.03 -0.33 -6.06
N HIS A 351 -10.43 -1.19 -7.00
CA HIS A 351 -9.76 -2.47 -7.21
C HIS A 351 -8.33 -2.29 -7.74
N VAL A 352 -8.13 -1.43 -8.74
CA VAL A 352 -6.78 -1.12 -9.25
C VAL A 352 -5.91 -0.49 -8.15
N HIS A 353 -6.48 0.43 -7.37
CA HIS A 353 -5.82 1.02 -6.21
C HIS A 353 -5.34 -0.05 -5.23
N TRP A 354 -6.26 -0.91 -4.78
CA TRP A 354 -5.95 -2.00 -3.88
C TRP A 354 -4.84 -2.88 -4.45
N ALA A 355 -5.01 -3.36 -5.67
CA ALA A 355 -4.10 -4.28 -6.33
C ALA A 355 -2.66 -3.74 -6.47
N THR A 356 -2.53 -2.45 -6.76
CA THR A 356 -1.25 -1.80 -7.08
C THR A 356 -0.56 -1.18 -5.86
N THR A 357 -1.22 -1.16 -4.70
CA THR A 357 -0.68 -0.65 -3.43
C THR A 357 -0.51 -1.74 -2.35
N ARG A 358 -0.61 -3.01 -2.73
CA ARG A 358 -0.40 -4.14 -1.80
C ARG A 358 0.98 -4.08 -1.16
N ARG A 359 1.05 -4.53 0.10
CA ARG A 359 2.23 -4.36 0.97
C ARG A 359 3.50 -5.07 0.50
N ARG A 360 3.36 -6.16 -0.24
CA ARG A 360 4.48 -7.06 -0.62
C ARG A 360 4.22 -7.71 -1.97
N GLU A 361 5.26 -7.91 -2.75
CA GLU A 361 5.22 -8.86 -3.86
C GLU A 361 5.41 -10.29 -3.36
N ILE A 362 4.67 -11.23 -3.93
CA ILE A 362 4.70 -12.64 -3.55
C ILE A 362 4.75 -13.48 -4.85
N PRO A 363 5.93 -13.66 -5.45
CA PRO A 363 6.06 -14.32 -6.76
C PRO A 363 5.90 -15.84 -6.70
N SER A 364 6.02 -16.43 -5.51
CA SER A 364 5.74 -17.82 -5.24
C SER A 364 5.26 -18.01 -3.80
N MET A 365 4.43 -19.02 -3.54
CA MET A 365 3.90 -19.30 -2.20
C MET A 365 3.87 -20.80 -1.91
N MET A 366 4.79 -21.28 -1.08
CA MET A 366 4.82 -22.65 -0.56
C MET A 366 4.39 -22.60 0.91
N ALA A 367 3.14 -22.95 1.16
CA ALA A 367 2.55 -22.81 2.48
C ALA A 367 2.25 -24.16 3.15
N LEU A 368 2.62 -24.26 4.42
CA LEU A 368 2.18 -25.36 5.28
C LEU A 368 0.83 -24.99 5.90
N ALA A 369 -0.21 -25.76 5.55
CA ALA A 369 -1.56 -25.52 6.01
C ALA A 369 -1.87 -26.29 7.29
N CYS A 370 -1.83 -25.62 8.44
CA CYS A 370 -2.17 -26.21 9.74
C CYS A 370 -3.54 -25.72 10.25
N ASP A 371 -4.37 -25.09 9.42
CA ASP A 371 -5.71 -24.55 9.74
C ASP A 371 -6.81 -25.60 9.90
N HIS A 372 -6.44 -26.89 9.91
CA HIS A 372 -7.35 -28.02 10.01
C HIS A 372 -7.82 -28.19 11.45
N ARG A 373 -9.11 -28.01 11.70
CA ARG A 373 -9.72 -28.13 13.04
C ARG A 373 -10.26 -29.55 13.25
N ILE A 374 -11.29 -29.94 12.48
CA ILE A 374 -11.95 -31.25 12.56
C ILE A 374 -10.94 -32.40 12.53
N GLN A 375 -9.98 -32.38 11.59
CA GLN A 375 -9.05 -33.51 11.46
C GLN A 375 -8.08 -33.65 12.63
N LEU A 376 -7.66 -32.54 13.26
CA LEU A 376 -6.82 -32.61 14.45
C LEU A 376 -7.64 -33.04 15.69
N GLU A 377 -8.91 -32.63 15.78
CA GLU A 377 -9.85 -33.09 16.81
C GLU A 377 -10.14 -34.59 16.67
N ASP A 378 -10.32 -35.08 15.45
CA ASP A 378 -10.53 -36.50 15.16
C ASP A 378 -9.29 -37.33 15.51
N ILE A 379 -8.09 -36.85 15.17
CA ILE A 379 -6.83 -37.50 15.55
C ILE A 379 -6.70 -37.55 17.07
N ALA A 380 -6.90 -36.42 17.77
CA ALA A 380 -6.81 -36.35 19.22
C ALA A 380 -7.79 -37.34 19.87
N THR A 381 -9.03 -37.39 19.39
CA THR A 381 -10.07 -38.34 19.86
C THR A 381 -9.65 -39.78 19.63
N ARG A 382 -9.15 -40.12 18.43
CA ARG A 382 -8.76 -41.48 18.05
C ARG A 382 -7.63 -42.03 18.94
N VAL A 383 -6.66 -41.20 19.30
CA VAL A 383 -5.52 -41.59 20.15
C VAL A 383 -5.76 -41.34 21.63
N GLY A 384 -6.92 -40.83 22.02
CA GLY A 384 -7.27 -40.53 23.42
C GLY A 384 -6.46 -39.37 24.02
N ALA A 385 -5.99 -38.42 23.20
CA ALA A 385 -5.25 -37.25 23.65
C ALA A 385 -6.19 -36.11 24.07
N ASP A 386 -5.73 -35.29 25.03
CA ASP A 386 -6.41 -34.05 25.39
C ASP A 386 -6.44 -33.08 24.18
N PRO A 387 -7.61 -32.58 23.75
CA PRO A 387 -7.72 -31.59 22.67
C PRO A 387 -6.89 -30.33 22.88
N ALA A 388 -6.52 -29.97 24.12
CA ALA A 388 -5.62 -28.86 24.40
C ALA A 388 -4.25 -29.01 23.71
N ARG A 389 -3.78 -30.25 23.51
CA ARG A 389 -2.51 -30.56 22.82
C ARG A 389 -2.49 -30.14 21.36
N ILE A 390 -3.64 -29.87 20.74
CA ILE A 390 -3.72 -29.35 19.36
C ILE A 390 -3.03 -27.99 19.25
N ARG A 391 -3.08 -27.16 20.30
CA ARG A 391 -2.44 -25.84 20.34
C ARG A 391 -0.92 -25.98 20.25
N ASP A 392 -0.34 -26.84 21.08
CA ASP A 392 1.09 -27.12 21.13
C ASP A 392 1.58 -27.75 19.81
N PHE A 393 0.81 -28.69 19.26
CA PHE A 393 1.14 -29.31 17.97
C PHE A 393 1.25 -28.28 16.84
N LYS A 394 0.38 -27.27 16.80
CA LYS A 394 0.45 -26.20 15.79
C LYS A 394 1.70 -25.34 15.94
N VAL A 395 2.21 -25.13 17.16
CA VAL A 395 3.50 -24.48 17.38
C VAL A 395 4.64 -25.30 16.75
N LEU A 396 4.60 -26.63 16.88
CA LEU A 396 5.58 -27.52 16.23
C LEU A 396 5.48 -27.45 14.70
N ALA A 397 4.28 -27.36 14.14
CA ALA A 397 4.08 -27.18 12.71
C ALA A 397 4.71 -25.88 12.18
N VAL A 398 4.64 -24.79 12.96
CA VAL A 398 5.31 -23.52 12.62
C VAL A 398 6.83 -23.68 12.63
N LYS A 399 7.39 -24.34 13.66
CA LYS A 399 8.82 -24.62 13.72
C LYS A 399 9.31 -25.48 12.56
N ALA A 400 8.51 -26.47 12.14
CA ALA A 400 8.81 -27.29 10.98
C ALA A 400 8.82 -26.46 9.68
N ALA A 401 7.81 -25.61 9.48
CA ALA A 401 7.76 -24.70 8.33
C ALA A 401 8.94 -23.71 8.34
N ALA A 402 9.29 -23.16 9.50
CA ALA A 402 10.40 -22.22 9.65
C ALA A 402 11.75 -22.86 9.33
N LYS A 403 11.95 -24.10 9.78
CA LYS A 403 13.14 -24.91 9.46
C LYS A 403 13.30 -25.13 7.95
N VAL A 404 12.21 -25.35 7.22
CA VAL A 404 12.26 -25.51 5.75
C VAL A 404 12.43 -24.17 5.05
N ALA A 405 11.76 -23.11 5.53
CA ALA A 405 11.90 -21.77 4.96
C ALA A 405 13.35 -21.27 5.08
N ASP A 406 13.99 -21.46 6.24
CA ASP A 406 15.36 -21.06 6.53
C ASP A 406 15.63 -19.58 6.19
N GLY A 407 14.67 -18.72 6.55
CA GLY A 407 14.73 -17.28 6.28
C GLY A 407 14.47 -16.87 4.83
N ARG A 408 14.21 -17.80 3.91
CA ARG A 408 13.93 -17.49 2.51
C ARG A 408 12.50 -17.01 2.31
N ASP A 409 12.34 -16.16 1.30
CA ASP A 409 11.03 -15.70 0.84
C ASP A 409 10.21 -16.81 0.16
N GLY A 410 8.92 -16.54 -0.05
CA GLY A 410 8.01 -17.45 -0.76
C GLY A 410 7.47 -18.59 0.09
N TYR A 411 7.68 -18.54 1.41
CA TYR A 411 7.09 -19.46 2.38
C TYR A 411 6.02 -18.76 3.22
N GLY A 412 5.00 -19.53 3.61
CA GLY A 412 3.92 -19.04 4.45
C GLY A 412 3.15 -20.16 5.15
N MET A 413 2.06 -19.81 5.81
CA MET A 413 1.25 -20.79 6.55
C MET A 413 -0.24 -20.46 6.52
N LEU A 414 -1.08 -21.50 6.63
CA LEU A 414 -2.48 -21.34 7.04
C LEU A 414 -2.62 -21.73 8.51
N ILE A 415 -3.16 -20.84 9.33
CA ILE A 415 -3.32 -21.02 10.79
C ILE A 415 -4.73 -20.58 11.21
N ASP A 416 -5.47 -21.42 11.93
CA ASP A 416 -6.80 -21.06 12.44
C ASP A 416 -6.76 -20.29 13.76
N GLU A 417 -7.88 -19.66 14.09
CA GLU A 417 -8.04 -18.86 15.30
C GLU A 417 -8.41 -19.69 16.54
N LYS A 418 -9.08 -20.84 16.36
CA LYS A 418 -9.59 -21.69 17.46
C LYS A 418 -8.46 -22.30 18.30
N TYR A 419 -7.41 -22.77 17.64
CA TYR A 419 -6.29 -23.47 18.25
C TYR A 419 -4.93 -22.85 17.90
N GLY A 420 -4.87 -21.93 16.93
CA GLY A 420 -3.60 -21.43 16.39
C GLY A 420 -3.04 -20.17 17.03
N ARG A 421 -3.60 -19.67 18.15
CA ARG A 421 -3.11 -18.44 18.81
C ARG A 421 -1.60 -18.47 19.09
N ASP A 422 -1.14 -19.50 19.78
CA ASP A 422 0.28 -19.60 20.15
C ASP A 422 1.16 -19.90 18.92
N ALA A 423 0.61 -20.60 17.93
CA ALA A 423 1.26 -20.79 16.64
C ALA A 423 1.44 -19.47 15.87
N MET A 424 0.49 -18.53 15.96
CA MET A 424 0.66 -17.19 15.40
C MET A 424 1.73 -16.38 16.13
N PHE A 425 1.85 -16.53 17.45
CA PHE A 425 2.95 -15.92 18.21
C PHE A 425 4.30 -16.50 17.82
N GLU A 426 4.40 -17.82 17.63
CA GLU A 426 5.60 -18.46 17.11
C GLU A 426 5.90 -17.98 15.69
N PHE A 427 4.90 -17.90 14.81
CA PHE A 427 5.05 -17.43 13.43
C PHE A 427 5.68 -16.04 13.37
N ALA A 428 5.26 -15.12 14.24
CA ALA A 428 5.77 -13.75 14.29
C ALA A 428 7.27 -13.66 14.69
N ARG A 429 7.88 -14.75 15.17
CA ARG A 429 9.31 -14.82 15.48
C ARG A 429 10.18 -15.17 14.26
N HIS A 430 9.55 -15.57 13.16
CA HIS A 430 10.20 -16.01 11.93
C HIS A 430 9.88 -15.05 10.78
N PRO A 431 10.78 -14.85 9.81
CA PRO A 431 10.59 -13.90 8.71
C PRO A 431 9.70 -14.47 7.60
N PHE A 432 8.54 -15.04 7.94
CA PHE A 432 7.62 -15.57 6.93
C PHE A 432 7.03 -14.46 6.05
N GLY A 433 6.83 -14.77 4.77
CA GLY A 433 6.28 -13.83 3.80
C GLY A 433 4.77 -13.66 3.90
N TRP A 434 4.05 -14.68 4.40
CA TRP A 434 2.59 -14.75 4.28
C TRP A 434 1.92 -15.65 5.33
N MET A 435 0.80 -15.18 5.89
CA MET A 435 -0.10 -15.98 6.73
C MET A 435 -1.53 -15.85 6.21
N GLY A 436 -2.22 -16.98 6.01
CA GLY A 436 -3.67 -17.01 5.82
C GLY A 436 -4.40 -17.54 7.05
N ARG A 437 -5.58 -17.00 7.33
CA ARG A 437 -6.45 -17.41 8.43
C ARG A 437 -7.84 -17.77 7.91
N PRO A 438 -8.36 -18.99 8.16
CA PRO A 438 -9.69 -19.37 7.73
C PRO A 438 -10.77 -18.58 8.48
N VAL A 439 -11.81 -18.16 7.76
CA VAL A 439 -13.02 -17.58 8.36
C VAL A 439 -14.22 -18.54 8.30
N GLU A 440 -14.18 -19.53 7.41
CA GLU A 440 -15.28 -20.46 7.25
C GLU A 440 -15.40 -21.43 8.44
N LEU A 441 -16.64 -21.78 8.74
CA LEU A 441 -16.98 -22.93 9.57
C LEU A 441 -16.63 -24.21 8.79
N PRO A 442 -15.74 -25.07 9.32
CA PRO A 442 -15.36 -26.31 8.65
C PRO A 442 -16.55 -27.16 8.19
N GLY A 443 -16.53 -27.59 6.93
CA GLY A 443 -17.58 -28.47 6.39
C GLY A 443 -18.91 -27.78 6.05
N SER A 444 -19.05 -26.48 6.30
CA SER A 444 -20.32 -25.77 6.08
C SER A 444 -20.71 -25.70 4.59
N ARG A 445 -21.97 -26.09 4.30
CA ARG A 445 -22.61 -25.99 2.99
C ARG A 445 -24.13 -25.92 3.20
N PRO A 446 -24.78 -24.75 3.05
CA PRO A 446 -24.23 -23.48 2.56
C PRO A 446 -23.12 -22.90 3.45
N LEU A 447 -22.25 -22.08 2.86
CA LEU A 447 -21.11 -21.46 3.53
C LEU A 447 -21.55 -20.68 4.78
N ARG A 448 -20.88 -20.93 5.91
CA ARG A 448 -21.02 -20.21 7.17
C ARG A 448 -19.66 -19.77 7.68
N PHE A 449 -19.61 -18.68 8.44
CA PHE A 449 -18.41 -18.28 9.17
C PHE A 449 -18.39 -18.90 10.57
N GLU A 450 -17.20 -19.21 11.09
CA GLU A 450 -17.06 -19.98 12.34
C GLU A 450 -17.42 -19.14 13.59
N PHE A 451 -16.89 -17.93 13.70
CA PHE A 451 -16.97 -17.15 14.95
C PHE A 451 -18.07 -16.09 14.94
N SER A 452 -18.17 -15.31 13.87
CA SER A 452 -19.19 -14.27 13.71
C SER A 452 -19.72 -14.26 12.29
N GLN A 453 -21.04 -14.05 12.13
CA GLN A 453 -21.59 -13.75 10.82
C GLN A 453 -21.38 -12.28 10.42
N ASP A 454 -21.13 -11.40 11.39
CA ASP A 454 -20.60 -10.05 11.17
C ASP A 454 -19.08 -10.12 11.02
N ILE A 455 -18.65 -10.41 9.80
CA ILE A 455 -17.24 -10.62 9.48
C ILE A 455 -16.45 -9.31 9.47
N GLY A 456 -17.10 -8.17 9.18
CA GLY A 456 -16.43 -6.87 9.13
C GLY A 456 -15.83 -6.49 10.48
N SER A 457 -16.60 -6.64 11.56
CA SER A 457 -16.14 -6.34 12.92
C SER A 457 -15.02 -7.26 13.39
N GLN A 458 -15.08 -8.55 13.05
CA GLN A 458 -14.02 -9.51 13.41
C GLN A 458 -12.69 -9.18 12.74
N LEU A 459 -12.72 -8.84 11.44
CA LEU A 459 -11.49 -8.64 10.67
C LEU A 459 -10.69 -7.41 11.11
N VAL A 460 -11.32 -6.40 11.74
CA VAL A 460 -10.63 -5.19 12.22
C VAL A 460 -9.55 -5.53 13.25
N GLU A 461 -9.73 -6.59 14.04
CA GLU A 461 -8.77 -7.03 15.07
C GLU A 461 -7.52 -7.73 14.50
N TRP A 462 -7.56 -8.13 13.22
CA TRP A 462 -6.46 -8.88 12.61
C TRP A 462 -5.31 -7.95 12.20
N PRO A 463 -4.04 -8.39 12.25
CA PRO A 463 -2.96 -7.64 11.62
C PRO A 463 -3.21 -7.39 10.12
N LEU A 464 -2.78 -6.23 9.62
CA LEU A 464 -3.05 -5.80 8.24
C LEU A 464 -2.35 -6.66 7.17
N ASP A 465 -1.30 -7.39 7.55
CA ASP A 465 -0.53 -8.27 6.68
C ASP A 465 -1.00 -9.73 6.72
N HIS A 466 -2.07 -10.03 7.46
CA HIS A 466 -2.71 -11.35 7.43
C HIS A 466 -3.73 -11.43 6.30
N THR A 467 -3.72 -12.55 5.57
CA THR A 467 -4.67 -12.86 4.50
C THR A 467 -5.89 -13.61 5.05
N ILE A 468 -7.08 -13.22 4.60
CA ILE A 468 -8.32 -13.94 4.85
C ILE A 468 -8.34 -15.17 3.96
N LYS A 469 -8.57 -16.35 4.52
CA LYS A 469 -8.83 -17.57 3.76
C LYS A 469 -10.29 -17.96 3.94
N CYS A 470 -10.97 -18.31 2.85
CA CYS A 470 -12.34 -18.81 2.91
C CYS A 470 -12.52 -19.98 1.98
N LEU A 471 -12.81 -21.16 2.53
CA LEU A 471 -13.17 -22.35 1.75
C LEU A 471 -14.67 -22.38 1.49
N CYS A 472 -15.05 -22.61 0.23
CA CYS A 472 -16.42 -22.79 -0.21
C CYS A 472 -16.57 -24.09 -1.01
N PHE A 473 -17.55 -24.92 -0.64
CA PHE A 473 -17.91 -26.13 -1.39
C PHE A 473 -18.86 -25.77 -2.54
N TYR A 474 -18.28 -25.16 -3.58
CA TYR A 474 -19.01 -24.58 -4.70
C TYR A 474 -18.88 -25.42 -5.96
N HIS A 475 -20.00 -25.91 -6.49
CA HIS A 475 -20.06 -26.55 -7.80
C HIS A 475 -20.98 -25.74 -8.74
N PRO A 476 -20.60 -25.50 -10.00
CA PRO A 476 -21.41 -24.68 -10.92
C PRO A 476 -22.77 -25.32 -11.28
N ASP A 477 -22.91 -26.63 -11.09
CA ASP A 477 -24.17 -27.37 -11.28
C ASP A 477 -24.98 -27.55 -9.98
N ASP A 478 -24.61 -26.86 -8.91
CA ASP A 478 -25.40 -26.85 -7.68
C ASP A 478 -26.80 -26.26 -7.88
N PRO A 479 -27.79 -26.65 -7.05
CA PRO A 479 -29.12 -26.04 -7.07
C PRO A 479 -29.03 -24.52 -6.98
N ALA A 480 -29.86 -23.81 -7.76
CA ALA A 480 -29.77 -22.36 -7.92
C ALA A 480 -29.84 -21.59 -6.59
N GLU A 481 -30.69 -22.03 -5.66
CA GLU A 481 -30.82 -21.43 -4.32
C GLU A 481 -29.51 -21.55 -3.52
N LEU A 482 -28.89 -22.74 -3.53
CA LEU A 482 -27.62 -22.97 -2.85
C LEU A 482 -26.49 -22.13 -3.47
N LYS A 483 -26.44 -22.04 -4.80
CA LYS A 483 -25.45 -21.19 -5.50
C LYS A 483 -25.61 -19.73 -5.10
N ALA A 484 -26.84 -19.21 -5.16
CA ALA A 484 -27.13 -17.82 -4.81
C ALA A 484 -26.72 -17.50 -3.36
N GLU A 485 -26.99 -18.41 -2.42
CA GLU A 485 -26.63 -18.22 -1.02
C GLU A 485 -25.10 -18.22 -0.81
N GLN A 486 -24.37 -19.14 -1.43
CA GLN A 486 -22.91 -19.20 -1.35
C GLN A 486 -22.26 -17.98 -2.01
N GLN A 487 -22.74 -17.59 -3.20
CA GLN A 487 -22.30 -16.40 -3.94
C GLN A 487 -22.48 -15.13 -3.11
N GLN A 488 -23.66 -14.94 -2.50
CA GLN A 488 -23.93 -13.79 -1.65
C GLN A 488 -22.97 -13.75 -0.46
N LYS A 489 -22.71 -14.89 0.17
CA LYS A 489 -21.80 -14.98 1.32
C LYS A 489 -20.35 -14.65 0.95
N LEU A 490 -19.89 -15.13 -0.21
CA LEU A 490 -18.56 -14.79 -0.74
C LEU A 490 -18.46 -13.31 -1.12
N ARG A 491 -19.51 -12.73 -1.71
CA ARG A 491 -19.57 -11.30 -2.04
C ARG A 491 -19.47 -10.43 -0.78
N THR A 492 -20.23 -10.76 0.26
CA THR A 492 -20.13 -10.08 1.56
C THR A 492 -18.72 -10.17 2.16
N LEU A 493 -18.06 -11.33 2.05
CA LEU A 493 -16.68 -11.47 2.51
C LEU A 493 -15.70 -10.59 1.72
N PHE A 494 -15.84 -10.55 0.41
CA PHE A 494 -15.01 -9.73 -0.47
C PHE A 494 -15.14 -8.24 -0.14
N GLU A 495 -16.37 -7.75 0.02
CA GLU A 495 -16.62 -6.36 0.40
C GLU A 495 -16.02 -6.02 1.76
N ALA A 496 -16.17 -6.90 2.75
CA ALA A 496 -15.55 -6.73 4.06
C ALA A 496 -14.01 -6.69 3.96
N ALA A 497 -13.40 -7.65 3.25
CA ALA A 497 -11.96 -7.72 3.04
C ALA A 497 -11.41 -6.42 2.43
N ARG A 498 -12.08 -5.88 1.42
CA ARG A 498 -11.71 -4.60 0.78
C ARG A 498 -11.90 -3.43 1.73
N LYS A 499 -13.01 -3.37 2.45
CA LYS A 499 -13.31 -2.28 3.39
C LYS A 499 -12.30 -2.18 4.53
N VAL A 500 -11.85 -3.32 5.04
CA VAL A 500 -10.84 -3.36 6.11
C VAL A 500 -9.40 -3.43 5.57
N GLY A 501 -9.20 -3.57 4.26
CA GLY A 501 -7.85 -3.58 3.66
C GLY A 501 -7.02 -4.83 4.00
N ARG A 502 -7.61 -6.02 3.90
CA ARG A 502 -6.90 -7.31 3.98
C ARG A 502 -6.97 -8.05 2.65
N GLU A 503 -5.93 -8.84 2.38
CA GLU A 503 -5.94 -9.75 1.24
C GLU A 503 -6.96 -10.87 1.44
N LEU A 504 -7.55 -11.34 0.34
CA LEU A 504 -8.51 -12.44 0.33
C LEU A 504 -8.03 -13.60 -0.55
N LEU A 505 -8.01 -14.78 0.04
CA LEU A 505 -7.83 -16.08 -0.62
C LEU A 505 -9.17 -16.83 -0.58
N ILE A 506 -9.74 -17.11 -1.75
CA ILE A 506 -10.92 -17.96 -1.87
C ILE A 506 -10.49 -19.36 -2.30
N GLU A 507 -10.85 -20.35 -1.50
CA GLU A 507 -10.66 -21.76 -1.79
C GLU A 507 -11.95 -22.37 -2.34
N ILE A 508 -11.89 -22.95 -3.54
CA ILE A 508 -13.04 -23.61 -4.17
C ILE A 508 -12.78 -25.11 -4.21
N ILE A 509 -13.72 -25.87 -3.62
CA ILE A 509 -13.77 -27.33 -3.70
C ILE A 509 -15.10 -27.74 -4.34
N ALA A 510 -15.04 -28.13 -5.61
CA ALA A 510 -16.18 -28.62 -6.38
C ALA A 510 -16.26 -30.15 -6.34
N GLY A 511 -15.13 -30.86 -6.31
CA GLY A 511 -15.06 -32.31 -6.51
C GLY A 511 -15.72 -33.16 -5.42
N LYS A 512 -16.00 -32.58 -4.23
CA LYS A 512 -16.75 -33.28 -3.18
C LYS A 512 -18.25 -33.41 -3.44
N HIS A 513 -18.81 -32.57 -4.32
CA HIS A 513 -20.26 -32.49 -4.53
C HIS A 513 -20.67 -32.55 -6.01
N GLY A 514 -19.75 -32.98 -6.87
CA GLY A 514 -20.03 -33.18 -8.29
C GLY A 514 -18.82 -33.78 -9.00
N LYS A 515 -19.00 -34.12 -10.28
CA LYS A 515 -17.89 -34.62 -11.10
C LYS A 515 -17.07 -33.43 -11.57
N LEU A 516 -15.75 -33.52 -11.42
CA LEU A 516 -14.85 -32.57 -12.04
C LEU A 516 -14.61 -32.95 -13.50
N ASP A 517 -14.90 -32.01 -14.39
CA ASP A 517 -14.40 -32.01 -15.76
C ASP A 517 -13.50 -30.78 -16.01
N GLU A 518 -12.96 -30.69 -17.22
CA GLU A 518 -12.07 -29.59 -17.62
C GLU A 518 -12.71 -28.20 -17.65
N ASN A 519 -14.03 -28.08 -17.49
CA ASN A 519 -14.79 -26.83 -17.54
C ASN A 519 -15.39 -26.45 -16.18
N THR A 520 -15.39 -27.35 -15.20
CA THR A 520 -16.08 -27.17 -13.92
C THR A 520 -15.53 -25.98 -13.14
N ILE A 521 -14.21 -25.94 -12.91
CA ILE A 521 -13.56 -24.81 -12.23
C ILE A 521 -13.59 -23.52 -13.06
N PRO A 522 -13.26 -23.52 -14.38
CA PRO A 522 -13.44 -22.33 -15.22
C PRO A 522 -14.84 -21.71 -15.11
N ARG A 523 -15.91 -22.51 -15.16
CA ARG A 523 -17.29 -22.04 -14.99
C ARG A 523 -17.54 -21.45 -13.60
N ALA A 524 -17.05 -22.10 -12.55
CA ALA A 524 -17.19 -21.58 -11.19
C ALA A 524 -16.51 -20.21 -11.03
N LEU A 525 -15.29 -20.04 -11.57
CA LEU A 525 -14.59 -18.75 -11.52
C LEU A 525 -15.31 -17.68 -12.33
N GLU A 526 -15.80 -18.00 -13.53
CA GLU A 526 -16.57 -17.06 -14.35
C GLU A 526 -17.84 -16.58 -13.64
N GLU A 527 -18.60 -17.49 -13.00
CA GLU A 527 -19.77 -17.14 -12.21
C GLU A 527 -19.43 -16.20 -11.04
N LEU A 528 -18.28 -16.38 -10.37
CA LEU A 528 -17.85 -15.53 -9.25
C LEU A 528 -17.30 -14.18 -9.71
N TYR A 529 -16.53 -14.14 -10.80
CA TYR A 529 -16.04 -12.89 -11.39
C TYR A 529 -17.18 -12.02 -11.93
N ALA A 530 -18.24 -12.62 -12.48
CA ALA A 530 -19.44 -11.91 -12.91
C ALA A 530 -20.15 -11.16 -11.76
N LEU A 531 -19.92 -11.56 -10.50
CA LEU A 531 -20.41 -10.88 -9.30
C LEU A 531 -19.44 -9.82 -8.76
N GLY A 532 -18.36 -9.54 -9.49
CA GLY A 532 -17.30 -8.62 -9.09
C GLY A 532 -16.40 -9.15 -7.97
N ILE A 533 -16.43 -10.44 -7.66
CA ILE A 533 -15.57 -11.04 -6.62
C ILE A 533 -14.17 -11.23 -7.21
N LYS A 534 -13.23 -10.40 -6.76
CA LYS A 534 -11.84 -10.38 -7.25
C LYS A 534 -10.85 -10.65 -6.11
N PRO A 535 -10.72 -11.91 -5.66
CA PRO A 535 -9.82 -12.24 -4.56
C PRO A 535 -8.36 -12.03 -4.98
N ASP A 536 -7.49 -11.75 -4.02
CA ASP A 536 -6.05 -11.65 -4.26
C ASP A 536 -5.47 -13.00 -4.69
N TRP A 537 -6.00 -14.08 -4.12
CA TRP A 537 -5.58 -15.45 -4.39
C TRP A 537 -6.77 -16.37 -4.63
N TRP A 538 -6.58 -17.32 -5.53
CA TRP A 538 -7.41 -18.52 -5.61
C TRP A 538 -6.68 -19.71 -4.99
N LYS A 539 -7.41 -20.60 -4.33
CA LYS A 539 -6.92 -21.90 -3.91
C LYS A 539 -7.79 -22.99 -4.52
N LEU A 540 -7.21 -23.76 -5.44
CA LEU A 540 -7.97 -24.64 -6.34
C LEU A 540 -7.49 -26.09 -6.25
N GLU A 541 -8.43 -27.01 -6.48
CA GLU A 541 -8.16 -28.45 -6.57
C GLU A 541 -7.21 -28.74 -7.73
N PRO A 542 -6.36 -29.78 -7.64
CA PRO A 542 -5.65 -30.29 -8.80
C PRO A 542 -6.63 -30.57 -9.95
N GLN A 543 -6.30 -30.10 -11.16
CA GLN A 543 -7.14 -30.31 -12.33
C GLN A 543 -6.66 -31.50 -13.15
N ALA A 544 -7.59 -32.17 -13.83
CA ALA A 544 -7.33 -33.41 -14.57
C ALA A 544 -6.44 -33.23 -15.82
N SER A 545 -6.22 -32.01 -16.31
CA SER A 545 -5.44 -31.76 -17.52
C SER A 545 -4.78 -30.38 -17.56
N ALA A 546 -3.69 -30.26 -18.33
CA ALA A 546 -3.07 -28.96 -18.63
C ALA A 546 -4.02 -28.02 -19.40
N ALA A 547 -4.98 -28.56 -20.17
CA ALA A 547 -5.99 -27.76 -20.86
C ALA A 547 -6.94 -27.06 -19.88
N ALA A 548 -7.31 -27.71 -18.78
CA ALA A 548 -8.11 -27.10 -17.72
C ALA A 548 -7.36 -25.90 -17.10
N TRP A 549 -6.06 -26.04 -16.83
CA TRP A 549 -5.24 -24.94 -16.30
C TRP A 549 -5.14 -23.75 -17.25
N LYS A 550 -4.98 -23.99 -18.56
CA LYS A 550 -5.00 -22.92 -19.57
C LYS A 550 -6.33 -22.16 -19.60
N LYS A 551 -7.45 -22.85 -19.44
CA LYS A 551 -8.77 -22.20 -19.33
C LYS A 551 -8.88 -21.37 -18.06
N ILE A 552 -8.47 -21.91 -16.91
CA ILE A 552 -8.44 -21.18 -15.62
C ILE A 552 -7.61 -19.90 -15.75
N GLU A 553 -6.41 -20.00 -16.34
CA GLU A 553 -5.55 -18.84 -16.56
C GLU A 553 -6.20 -17.77 -17.43
N ALA A 554 -6.85 -18.17 -18.54
CA ALA A 554 -7.56 -17.24 -19.41
C ALA A 554 -8.71 -16.52 -18.67
N ILE A 555 -9.48 -17.23 -17.85
CA ILE A 555 -10.57 -16.64 -17.06
C ILE A 555 -10.01 -15.65 -16.03
N ILE A 556 -8.98 -16.03 -15.26
CA ILE A 556 -8.39 -15.16 -14.24
C ILE A 556 -7.80 -13.91 -14.88
N THR A 557 -6.94 -14.07 -15.90
CA THR A 557 -6.24 -12.93 -16.52
C THR A 557 -7.18 -12.01 -17.30
N GLY A 558 -8.24 -12.55 -17.90
CA GLY A 558 -9.27 -11.77 -18.60
C GLY A 558 -10.17 -10.95 -17.67
N ASN A 559 -10.48 -11.46 -16.48
CA ASN A 559 -11.38 -10.79 -15.54
C ASN A 559 -10.65 -9.94 -14.48
N ASP A 560 -9.45 -10.35 -14.09
CA ASP A 560 -8.62 -9.66 -13.11
C ASP A 560 -7.11 -9.88 -13.37
N PRO A 561 -6.48 -9.03 -14.22
CA PRO A 561 -5.04 -9.11 -14.48
C PRO A 561 -4.18 -8.83 -13.23
N TYR A 562 -4.80 -8.38 -12.12
CA TYR A 562 -4.11 -8.08 -10.87
C TYR A 562 -4.18 -9.19 -9.82
N CYS A 563 -4.88 -10.29 -10.11
CA CYS A 563 -4.89 -11.46 -9.22
C CYS A 563 -3.44 -11.95 -9.02
N ARG A 564 -3.04 -12.26 -7.78
CA ARG A 564 -1.68 -12.75 -7.51
C ARG A 564 -1.46 -14.12 -8.13
N GLY A 565 -2.52 -14.92 -8.16
CA GLY A 565 -2.55 -16.20 -8.83
C GLY A 565 -3.25 -17.28 -8.02
N VAL A 566 -2.87 -18.52 -8.29
CA VAL A 566 -3.44 -19.72 -7.71
C VAL A 566 -2.41 -20.40 -6.80
N VAL A 567 -2.85 -20.87 -5.63
CA VAL A 567 -2.14 -21.88 -4.84
C VAL A 567 -2.90 -23.22 -4.92
N LEU A 568 -2.18 -24.30 -5.20
CA LEU A 568 -2.76 -25.64 -5.24
C LEU A 568 -3.10 -26.14 -3.84
N LEU A 569 -4.24 -26.80 -3.69
CA LEU A 569 -4.62 -27.49 -2.46
C LEU A 569 -4.37 -29.00 -2.58
N GLY A 570 -4.17 -29.66 -1.44
CA GLY A 570 -3.69 -31.05 -1.42
C GLY A 570 -4.75 -32.16 -1.34
N LEU A 571 -5.98 -31.89 -0.88
CA LEU A 571 -7.06 -32.88 -0.70
C LEU A 571 -6.69 -34.21 0.00
N GLU A 572 -5.70 -34.24 0.90
CA GLU A 572 -5.20 -35.52 1.47
C GLU A 572 -4.52 -36.46 0.45
N ALA A 573 -4.22 -35.98 -0.75
CA ALA A 573 -3.54 -36.78 -1.75
C ALA A 573 -2.15 -37.24 -1.25
N PRO A 574 -1.75 -38.47 -1.58
CA PRO A 574 -0.37 -38.94 -1.43
C PRO A 574 0.63 -37.97 -2.03
N LEU A 575 1.85 -37.90 -1.48
CA LEU A 575 2.89 -36.99 -1.97
C LEU A 575 3.17 -37.20 -3.47
N ALA A 576 3.23 -38.46 -3.93
CA ALA A 576 3.45 -38.79 -5.34
C ALA A 576 2.39 -38.17 -6.28
N ASP A 577 1.12 -38.16 -5.85
CA ASP A 577 0.03 -37.58 -6.64
C ASP A 577 0.13 -36.04 -6.68
N LEU A 578 0.62 -35.43 -5.60
CA LEU A 578 0.90 -33.99 -5.56
C LEU A 578 2.07 -33.60 -6.46
N GLU A 579 3.12 -34.42 -6.53
CA GLU A 579 4.24 -34.21 -7.44
C GLU A 579 3.78 -34.22 -8.91
N VAL A 580 2.90 -35.17 -9.27
CA VAL A 580 2.27 -35.22 -10.60
C VAL A 580 1.39 -33.97 -10.84
N ALA A 581 0.61 -33.55 -9.83
CA ALA A 581 -0.22 -32.35 -9.92
C ALA A 581 0.63 -31.09 -10.13
N PHE A 582 1.80 -30.97 -9.49
CA PHE A 582 2.71 -29.83 -9.69
C PHE A 582 3.23 -29.79 -11.11
N ALA A 583 3.69 -30.92 -11.65
CA ALA A 583 4.15 -31.03 -13.03
C ALA A 583 3.05 -30.62 -14.05
N ALA A 584 1.79 -30.96 -13.79
CA ALA A 584 0.66 -30.57 -14.63
C ALA A 584 0.41 -29.05 -14.70
N THR A 585 1.01 -28.27 -13.78
CA THR A 585 0.91 -26.80 -13.78
C THR A 585 2.11 -26.08 -14.38
N ALA A 586 3.14 -26.80 -14.85
CA ALA A 586 4.40 -26.21 -15.31
C ALA A 586 4.19 -25.06 -16.32
N ASP A 587 3.28 -25.26 -17.27
CA ASP A 587 2.92 -24.30 -18.33
C ASP A 587 1.83 -23.29 -17.95
N ALA A 588 1.44 -23.21 -16.67
CA ALA A 588 0.44 -22.28 -16.16
C ALA A 588 1.09 -21.27 -15.20
N PRO A 589 1.58 -20.12 -15.69
CA PRO A 589 2.19 -19.06 -14.88
C PRO A 589 1.31 -18.50 -13.77
N VAL A 590 -0.03 -18.60 -13.91
CA VAL A 590 -0.98 -18.16 -12.89
C VAL A 590 -0.88 -18.97 -11.60
N VAL A 591 -0.42 -20.23 -11.65
CA VAL A 591 -0.22 -21.05 -10.45
C VAL A 591 1.14 -20.69 -9.84
N LYS A 592 1.13 -20.15 -8.62
CA LYS A 592 2.33 -19.60 -7.95
C LYS A 592 2.82 -20.47 -6.80
N GLY A 593 2.10 -21.52 -6.44
CA GLY A 593 2.58 -22.47 -5.43
C GLY A 593 1.48 -23.36 -4.89
N PHE A 594 1.60 -23.73 -3.63
CA PHE A 594 0.69 -24.67 -2.97
C PHE A 594 0.48 -24.29 -1.51
N ALA A 595 -0.66 -24.74 -0.97
CA ALA A 595 -0.98 -24.68 0.45
C ALA A 595 -1.52 -26.06 0.88
N VAL A 596 -0.63 -26.90 1.44
CA VAL A 596 -0.88 -28.32 1.74
C VAL A 596 -0.69 -28.57 3.24
N GLY A 597 -1.57 -29.39 3.81
CA GLY A 597 -1.60 -29.65 5.25
C GLY A 597 -1.47 -31.13 5.59
N ARG A 598 -2.59 -31.86 5.50
CA ARG A 598 -2.72 -33.24 6.01
C ARG A 598 -1.63 -34.21 5.51
N SER A 599 -1.24 -34.12 4.24
CA SER A 599 -0.15 -34.94 3.66
C SER A 599 1.22 -34.69 4.33
N ILE A 600 1.39 -33.57 5.03
CA ILE A 600 2.60 -33.20 5.78
C ILE A 600 2.46 -33.57 7.26
N PHE A 601 1.36 -33.19 7.91
CA PHE A 601 1.29 -33.24 9.38
C PHE A 601 0.55 -34.46 9.97
N ALA A 602 -0.27 -35.19 9.21
CA ALA A 602 -1.21 -36.15 9.80
C ALA A 602 -0.51 -37.27 10.59
N HIS A 603 0.58 -37.81 10.06
CA HIS A 603 1.40 -38.82 10.74
C HIS A 603 2.04 -38.26 12.03
N ALA A 604 2.73 -37.12 11.94
CA ALA A 604 3.33 -36.47 13.10
C ALA A 604 2.28 -36.13 14.18
N ALA A 605 1.09 -35.66 13.79
CA ALA A 605 0.00 -35.36 14.73
C ALA A 605 -0.43 -36.61 15.50
N GLU A 606 -0.66 -37.72 14.80
CA GLU A 606 -1.08 -38.98 15.41
C GLU A 606 -0.03 -39.55 16.37
N GLU A 607 1.24 -39.62 15.94
CA GLU A 607 2.33 -40.16 16.77
C GLU A 607 2.67 -39.27 17.96
N TRP A 608 2.70 -37.94 17.77
CA TRP A 608 3.02 -36.98 18.83
C TRP A 608 1.89 -36.90 19.85
N MET A 609 0.63 -36.81 19.43
CA MET A 609 -0.52 -36.80 20.34
C MET A 609 -0.68 -38.12 21.09
N ALA A 610 -0.27 -39.25 20.51
CA ALA A 610 -0.24 -40.52 21.22
C ALA A 610 0.95 -40.68 22.19
N GLY A 611 1.89 -39.71 22.22
CA GLY A 611 3.07 -39.75 23.08
C GLY A 611 4.19 -40.69 22.58
N ARG A 612 4.11 -41.16 21.33
CA ARG A 612 5.13 -42.02 20.69
C ARG A 612 6.25 -41.22 20.01
N MET A 613 6.02 -39.93 19.78
CA MET A 613 6.95 -39.00 19.14
C MET A 613 7.15 -37.77 20.03
N ASN A 614 8.41 -37.33 20.19
CA ASN A 614 8.73 -36.09 20.92
C ASN A 614 8.67 -34.85 20.00
N ASP A 615 8.79 -33.66 20.57
CA ASP A 615 8.67 -32.39 19.84
C ASP A 615 9.65 -32.28 18.67
N GLN A 616 10.92 -32.64 18.87
CA GLN A 616 11.95 -32.55 17.84
C GLN A 616 11.66 -33.52 16.68
N ALA A 617 11.26 -34.75 17.00
CA ALA A 617 10.91 -35.75 15.99
C ALA A 617 9.67 -35.34 15.18
N ALA A 618 8.67 -34.70 15.81
CA ALA A 618 7.50 -34.18 15.11
C ALA A 618 7.86 -33.03 14.17
N VAL A 619 8.72 -32.12 14.62
CA VAL A 619 9.26 -31.03 13.77
C VAL A 619 10.02 -31.61 12.58
N ASP A 620 10.87 -32.61 12.80
CA ASP A 620 11.70 -33.21 11.75
C ASP A 620 10.88 -34.00 10.72
N ASP A 621 9.88 -34.79 11.14
CA ASP A 621 8.98 -35.51 10.21
C ASP A 621 8.18 -34.54 9.33
N MET A 622 7.60 -33.50 9.93
CA MET A 622 6.87 -32.47 9.17
C MET A 622 7.79 -31.68 8.24
N ALA A 623 8.98 -31.29 8.71
CA ALA A 623 9.95 -30.55 7.91
C ALA A 623 10.43 -31.37 6.71
N GLN A 624 10.73 -32.65 6.89
CA GLN A 624 11.14 -33.54 5.81
C GLN A 624 10.08 -33.64 4.70
N ARG A 625 8.81 -33.86 5.08
CA ARG A 625 7.69 -33.95 4.12
C ARG A 625 7.42 -32.63 3.42
N PHE A 626 7.50 -31.52 4.15
CA PHE A 626 7.32 -30.20 3.57
C PHE A 626 8.46 -29.84 2.61
N GLU A 627 9.71 -30.13 2.99
CA GLU A 627 10.88 -29.92 2.13
C GLU A 627 10.80 -30.76 0.84
N GLN A 628 10.32 -31.99 0.92
CA GLN A 628 10.09 -32.82 -0.28
C GLN A 628 9.11 -32.14 -1.25
N LEU A 629 7.96 -31.66 -0.76
CA LEU A 629 6.98 -30.96 -1.60
C LEU A 629 7.52 -29.65 -2.16
N THR A 630 8.28 -28.89 -1.36
CA THR A 630 8.95 -27.67 -1.83
C THR A 630 9.93 -27.99 -2.96
N LYS A 631 10.77 -29.02 -2.81
CA LYS A 631 11.72 -29.45 -3.85
C LYS A 631 11.00 -29.87 -5.13
N ALA A 632 9.90 -30.63 -5.01
CA ALA A 632 9.09 -31.03 -6.14
C ALA A 632 8.45 -29.84 -6.87
N TRP A 633 7.88 -28.88 -6.12
CA TRP A 633 7.32 -27.66 -6.69
C TRP A 633 8.35 -26.84 -7.45
N LEU A 634 9.54 -26.65 -6.86
CA LEU A 634 10.63 -25.90 -7.47
C LEU A 634 11.18 -26.59 -8.72
N ALA A 635 11.34 -27.92 -8.67
CA ALA A 635 11.76 -28.72 -9.81
C ALA A 635 10.76 -28.64 -10.97
N ALA A 636 9.44 -28.66 -10.69
CA ALA A 636 8.40 -28.53 -11.70
C ALA A 636 8.36 -27.16 -12.40
N ARG A 637 9.13 -26.17 -11.90
CA ARG A 637 9.15 -24.80 -12.43
C ARG A 637 10.50 -24.37 -13.01
N ASP A 638 11.47 -25.27 -13.12
CA ASP A 638 12.88 -24.95 -13.41
C ASP A 638 13.45 -23.82 -12.52
N ARG A 639 12.84 -23.61 -11.34
CA ARG A 639 13.28 -22.61 -10.37
C ARG A 639 14.26 -23.29 -9.44
N ARG A 640 15.52 -22.87 -9.42
CA ARG A 640 16.35 -23.10 -8.23
C ARG A 640 15.71 -22.31 -7.08
N ALA A 641 15.57 -22.90 -5.90
CA ALA A 641 15.30 -22.11 -4.69
C ALA A 641 16.29 -20.95 -4.67
N ALA A 642 15.79 -19.72 -4.72
CA ALA A 642 16.61 -18.52 -4.68
C ALA A 642 17.32 -18.40 -3.32
#